data_AF-A0A9W8K1R1-F1
#
_entry.id   AF-A0A9W8K1R1-F1
#
_cell.length_a   1.000
_cell.length_b   1.000
_cell.length_c   1.000
_cell.angle_alpha   90.00
_cell.angle_beta   90.00
_cell.angle_gamma   90.00
#
_symmetry.space_group_name_H-M   'P 1'
#
loop_
_entity.id
_entity.type
_entity.pdbx_description
1 polymer ?
#
loop_
_entity_poly.entity_id
_entity_poly.type
_entity_poly.pdbx_seq_one_letter_code
_entity_poly.pdbx_strand_id
1 'polypeptide(L)'
;MSSETTKKEAQKRPPKWGRDEEWYAWIMPALKSRRMLKTWLRCCVAVCALLVLMVVPGPSLTMGQASFFAVILAVMLPPNFALSVFIMALTTLFLGMLVGWAWGSAAMAAAHAARSSSLLAQQQQKLQSSLDPNLPIGVQTQSAVWHGLFLDTRSTVVYGVFLFVGTYLLGAIRAFIPNLALLSIFGTIVVDVFCTSAPLLPTTQYTLPKAFIIPACFYAAVAIASIIFIFPESLSHVWLTLFLDEFWTPTLDLFRLQNEALNTSPSDHEKWEDMNARGAVLRTKLIEGVEELVQKIGLIDLDSSLGRLGPADLKKFSTEIKSMMFRAGALHSFQVFVNDANTFNAQDTLSQERSRGDATPTRFQALHRKIRTREAQHGHDLDSLVPILASCSAELRGACESSLTCIMDWFRVCNTRRWSSFVFRSTREQIAERHETVVMALKALEDALEEFRNVQRIKLVKPFEDFFDPVTRKLRHNSDTFATKSLFICFVFVDTLDSFSERLVKLLKTIVEIDSQRPQPRFWFPGRIAKVREDISSVEFRGAGGPFSMGTTEDPTTFNTPSDRSTTDLLQAEKAAIKEAEKDIAEAPKRRDPDAFPPTTAFGRFFVKLAAFFRFFKSAEGIFALRVAIVSVALWIPAVLHSSAWFYYENKGMWALIMAQTGLAIMGFFIRILGTIIGLLLGIVVWYIGAGNGNGNPYGIVIASTAMWTMVSTTILFVVGYSWINANHPSLGSPGVGITLSWKRALLVIIGFAAAFVVMVFPNPISSRVLVRKTLAATIGETGNILAGEIEAFLAEEAKARRGEYDDPLVGTDGGEVGEDKASPKERRVREIGKRVLAVSIRLRELYESLTFARFEPQLAGTWPSEEYERLFDLQARLLGGLIILITSFAKQDTRWCSALVHRTPFMNPNFLSDVFSTLSVLSSALKDGHPLPAYLPTLRDRLLYHEYHAGRRSLYTRVTQSRPPQPRPLSVDLSLSENEKVKDLQSPGSESESEMEVEIRETAGPAKVDGSSMGLEIDELTLDVLMDGQLPAHSTAVMAFSSLITRIDEMTEVVRALCGEATFRGYDSLHQYYLDREERALGGGLHDASGR
;
A
#
# COMPACT_ATOMS: atom_id res chain seq x y z
N MET A 1 -41.47 -30.02 27.61
CA MET A 1 -41.22 -28.97 28.63
C MET A 1 -40.02 -29.40 29.46
N SER A 2 -38.84 -28.83 29.20
CA SER A 2 -37.79 -28.46 30.19
C SER A 2 -36.44 -28.25 29.50
N SER A 3 -36.14 -26.98 29.23
CA SER A 3 -34.82 -26.32 29.20
C SER A 3 -33.57 -27.12 28.74
N GLU A 4 -33.21 -26.96 27.46
CA GLU A 4 -31.82 -27.07 27.01
C GLU A 4 -31.12 -25.71 27.18
N THR A 5 -30.21 -25.64 28.15
CA THR A 5 -29.30 -24.51 28.32
C THR A 5 -28.03 -24.75 27.52
N THR A 6 -27.95 -24.16 26.32
CA THR A 6 -26.70 -23.95 25.58
C THR A 6 -25.76 -23.05 26.38
N LYS A 7 -24.75 -23.64 27.02
CA LYS A 7 -23.59 -22.91 27.56
C LYS A 7 -22.74 -22.43 26.38
N LYS A 8 -22.83 -21.14 26.07
CA LYS A 8 -21.87 -20.41 25.23
C LYS A 8 -20.48 -20.55 25.85
N GLU A 9 -19.57 -21.18 25.12
CA GLU A 9 -18.15 -21.26 25.46
C GLU A 9 -17.54 -19.85 25.52
N ALA A 10 -16.83 -19.57 26.61
CA ALA A 10 -16.04 -18.38 26.76
C ALA A 10 -14.81 -18.46 25.84
N GLN A 11 -14.97 -17.92 24.63
CA GLN A 11 -13.88 -17.61 23.71
C GLN A 11 -12.87 -16.74 24.47
N LYS A 12 -11.66 -17.27 24.70
CA LYS A 12 -10.54 -16.53 25.30
C LYS A 12 -10.40 -15.22 24.52
N ARG A 13 -10.60 -14.10 25.22
CA ARG A 13 -10.40 -12.76 24.67
C ARG A 13 -8.96 -12.68 24.14
N PRO A 14 -8.72 -12.10 22.96
CA PRO A 14 -7.35 -11.78 22.52
C PRO A 14 -6.69 -10.89 23.58
N PRO A 15 -5.34 -10.90 23.68
CA PRO A 15 -4.63 -10.08 24.64
C PRO A 15 -5.14 -8.64 24.54
N LYS A 16 -5.49 -8.06 25.70
CA LYS A 16 -5.91 -6.67 25.77
C LYS A 16 -4.75 -5.82 25.25
N TRP A 17 -4.85 -5.31 24.02
CA TRP A 17 -4.08 -4.15 23.61
C TRP A 17 -4.27 -3.07 24.68
N GLY A 18 -3.15 -2.57 25.21
CA GLY A 18 -3.13 -1.57 26.28
C GLY A 18 -3.75 -0.26 25.79
N ARG A 19 -5.06 -0.11 25.97
CA ARG A 19 -5.86 1.02 25.48
C ARG A 19 -5.48 2.39 26.06
N ASP A 20 -4.67 2.45 27.11
CA ASP A 20 -4.46 3.69 27.86
C ASP A 20 -3.20 4.47 27.42
N GLU A 21 -2.24 3.84 26.73
CA GLU A 21 -1.01 4.50 26.22
C GLU A 21 -1.13 4.98 24.75
N GLU A 22 -2.12 4.53 23.99
CA GLU A 22 -2.19 4.71 22.53
C GLU A 22 -2.52 6.14 22.10
N TRP A 23 -3.29 6.91 22.88
CA TRP A 23 -3.79 8.21 22.41
C TRP A 23 -2.70 9.31 22.32
N TYR A 24 -1.61 9.13 23.05
CA TYR A 24 -0.42 9.99 23.06
C TYR A 24 0.81 9.36 22.41
N ALA A 25 0.74 8.10 21.97
CA ALA A 25 1.88 7.36 21.44
C ALA A 25 2.52 8.03 20.21
N TRP A 26 1.80 8.91 19.50
CA TRP A 26 2.32 9.71 18.39
C TRP A 26 3.01 11.01 18.85
N ILE A 27 2.62 11.60 19.99
CA ILE A 27 3.16 12.86 20.49
C ILE A 27 4.57 12.67 21.04
N MET A 28 4.79 11.62 21.83
CA MET A 28 6.08 11.38 22.49
C MET A 28 7.24 11.21 21.49
N PRO A 29 7.10 10.41 20.39
CA PRO A 29 8.11 10.32 19.34
C PRO A 29 8.24 11.63 18.54
N ALA A 30 7.13 12.32 18.28
CA ALA A 30 7.13 13.60 17.56
C ALA A 30 7.90 14.70 18.32
N LEU A 31 7.74 14.78 19.64
CA LEU A 31 8.47 15.71 20.51
C LEU A 31 9.95 15.33 20.66
N LYS A 32 10.28 14.03 20.56
CA LYS A 32 11.67 13.56 20.61
C LYS A 32 12.45 13.86 19.31
N SER A 33 11.77 13.94 18.17
CA SER A 33 12.41 14.26 16.89
C SER A 33 12.80 15.74 16.81
N ARG A 34 14.11 16.02 16.89
CA ARG A 34 14.66 17.39 16.75
C ARG A 34 14.25 18.06 15.43
N ARG A 35 14.08 17.29 14.35
CA ARG A 35 13.68 17.82 13.03
C ARG A 35 12.21 18.24 13.02
N MET A 36 11.33 17.41 13.57
CA MET A 36 9.92 17.76 13.72
C MET A 36 9.75 19.00 14.59
N LEU A 37 10.51 19.10 15.68
CA LEU A 37 10.48 20.28 16.55
C LEU A 37 10.96 21.55 15.85
N LYS A 38 12.03 21.49 15.03
CA LYS A 38 12.48 22.64 14.21
C LYS A 38 11.44 23.07 13.20
N THR A 39 10.82 22.11 12.52
CA THR A 39 9.77 22.37 11.51
C THR A 39 8.53 22.95 12.17
N TRP A 40 8.13 22.40 13.32
CA TRP A 40 7.04 22.91 14.14
C TRP A 40 7.31 24.33 14.60
N LEU A 41 8.48 24.61 15.16
CA LEU A 41 8.88 25.95 15.59
C LEU A 41 8.85 26.94 14.43
N ARG A 42 9.34 26.57 13.25
CA ARG A 42 9.26 27.39 12.02
C ARG A 42 7.81 27.73 11.66
N CYS A 43 6.92 26.74 11.68
CA CYS A 43 5.49 26.95 11.41
C CYS A 43 4.83 27.86 12.46
N CYS A 44 5.13 27.66 13.74
CA CYS A 44 4.64 28.50 14.83
C CYS A 44 5.11 29.95 14.70
N VAL A 45 6.39 30.18 14.33
CA VAL A 45 6.91 31.53 14.10
C VAL A 45 6.23 32.19 12.90
N ALA A 46 6.02 31.46 11.80
CA ALA A 46 5.32 31.98 10.63
C ALA A 46 3.87 32.40 10.97
N VAL A 47 3.15 31.58 11.74
CA VAL A 47 1.79 31.94 12.18
C VAL A 47 1.77 33.07 13.19
N CYS A 48 2.72 33.10 14.13
CA CYS A 48 2.88 34.22 15.05
C CYS A 48 3.08 35.53 14.28
N ALA A 49 3.97 35.54 13.28
CA ALA A 49 4.20 36.70 12.44
C ALA A 49 2.94 37.15 11.68
N LEU A 50 2.14 36.21 11.16
CA LEU A 50 0.88 36.53 10.46
C LEU A 50 -0.22 37.03 11.41
N LEU A 51 -0.31 36.48 12.62
CA LEU A 51 -1.20 36.97 13.66
C LEU A 51 -0.82 38.40 14.07
N VAL A 52 0.47 38.71 14.20
CA VAL A 52 0.95 40.08 14.44
C VAL A 52 0.52 41.01 13.30
N LEU A 53 0.71 40.60 12.03
CA LEU A 53 0.27 41.40 10.88
C LEU A 53 -1.25 41.61 10.84
N MET A 54 -2.04 40.63 11.30
CA MET A 54 -3.50 40.75 11.39
C MET A 54 -3.94 41.76 12.47
N VAL A 55 -3.20 41.80 13.58
CA VAL A 55 -3.51 42.61 14.76
C VAL A 55 -3.04 44.07 14.63
N VAL A 56 -1.92 44.31 13.93
CA VAL A 56 -1.39 45.67 13.73
C VAL A 56 -2.28 46.45 12.73
N PRO A 57 -2.75 47.68 13.07
CA PRO A 57 -3.72 48.40 12.26
C PRO A 57 -3.30 48.65 10.82
N GLY A 58 -2.03 49.02 10.57
CA GLY A 58 -1.53 49.34 9.23
C GLY A 58 -1.67 48.17 8.24
N PRO A 59 -1.00 47.03 8.47
CA PRO A 59 -1.13 45.85 7.61
C PRO A 59 -2.56 45.24 7.63
N SER A 60 -3.27 45.31 8.75
CA SER A 60 -4.65 44.81 8.84
C SER A 60 -5.61 45.58 7.93
N LEU A 61 -5.47 46.91 7.84
CA LEU A 61 -6.27 47.75 6.93
C LEU A 61 -5.91 47.52 5.46
N THR A 62 -4.66 47.26 5.12
CA THR A 62 -4.25 46.97 3.72
C THR A 62 -4.73 45.60 3.25
N MET A 63 -4.73 44.60 4.14
CA MET A 63 -5.33 43.29 3.88
C MET A 63 -6.86 43.35 3.79
N GLY A 64 -7.49 44.29 4.48
CA GLY A 64 -8.93 44.52 4.47
C GLY A 64 -9.72 43.52 5.33
N GLN A 65 -11.01 43.36 5.00
CA GLN A 65 -11.98 42.58 5.79
C GLN A 65 -11.69 41.07 5.87
N ALA A 66 -10.71 40.57 5.11
CA ALA A 66 -10.29 39.17 5.09
C ALA A 66 -8.84 38.96 5.54
N SER A 67 -8.30 39.84 6.40
CA SER A 67 -6.91 39.72 6.91
C SER A 67 -6.61 38.39 7.62
N PHE A 68 -7.60 37.81 8.31
CA PHE A 68 -7.52 36.50 8.93
C PHE A 68 -7.27 35.34 7.93
N PHE A 69 -7.57 35.53 6.65
CA PHE A 69 -7.32 34.54 5.59
C PHE A 69 -5.82 34.21 5.46
N ALA A 70 -4.93 35.19 5.66
CA ALA A 70 -3.49 34.96 5.64
C ALA A 70 -3.05 33.95 6.72
N VAL A 71 -3.68 34.03 7.90
CA VAL A 71 -3.40 33.12 9.02
C VAL A 71 -3.96 31.72 8.74
N ILE A 72 -5.13 31.62 8.10
CA ILE A 72 -5.72 30.34 7.67
C ILE A 72 -4.83 29.64 6.64
N LEU A 73 -4.31 30.38 5.66
CA LEU A 73 -3.40 29.85 4.64
C LEU A 73 -2.15 29.23 5.26
N ALA A 74 -1.64 29.81 6.35
CA ALA A 74 -0.49 29.27 7.06
C ALA A 74 -0.76 27.96 7.81
N VAL A 75 -2.02 27.63 8.07
CA VAL A 75 -2.40 26.33 8.61
C VAL A 75 -2.78 25.35 7.49
N MET A 76 -3.41 25.82 6.42
CA MET A 76 -3.78 24.97 5.27
C MET A 76 -2.55 24.52 4.47
N LEU A 77 -1.57 25.39 4.32
CA LEU A 77 -0.29 25.12 3.66
C LEU A 77 0.82 25.56 4.62
N PRO A 78 1.14 24.78 5.66
CA PRO A 78 2.21 25.15 6.59
C PRO A 78 3.55 25.21 5.84
N PRO A 79 4.48 26.09 6.23
CA PRO A 79 5.83 26.13 5.69
C PRO A 79 6.65 24.94 6.23
N ASN A 80 6.21 23.70 5.98
CA ASN A 80 6.87 22.46 6.41
C ASN A 80 7.74 21.84 5.29
N PHE A 81 7.43 22.14 4.03
CA PHE A 81 8.15 21.61 2.87
C PHE A 81 9.49 22.32 2.62
N ALA A 82 10.34 21.68 1.79
CA ALA A 82 11.53 22.31 1.23
C ALA A 82 11.14 23.47 0.30
N LEU A 83 12.04 24.44 0.15
CA LEU A 83 11.76 25.70 -0.55
C LEU A 83 11.22 25.50 -1.99
N SER A 84 11.85 24.63 -2.77
CA SER A 84 11.47 24.33 -4.17
C SER A 84 10.03 23.80 -4.28
N VAL A 85 9.71 22.79 -3.48
CA VAL A 85 8.38 22.17 -3.39
C VAL A 85 7.33 23.17 -2.87
N PHE A 86 7.71 23.99 -1.90
CA PHE A 86 6.83 25.02 -1.35
C PHE A 86 6.52 26.15 -2.34
N ILE A 87 7.52 26.60 -3.11
CA ILE A 87 7.31 27.58 -4.19
C ILE A 87 6.35 27.02 -5.23
N MET A 88 6.49 25.75 -5.62
CA MET A 88 5.54 25.09 -6.51
C MET A 88 4.12 25.05 -5.93
N ALA A 89 3.98 24.74 -4.64
CA ALA A 89 2.68 24.80 -3.96
C ALA A 89 2.07 26.20 -4.03
N LEU A 90 2.87 27.24 -3.72
CA LEU A 90 2.43 28.63 -3.80
C LEU A 90 2.05 29.03 -5.23
N THR A 91 2.82 28.64 -6.24
CA THR A 91 2.49 28.97 -7.64
C THR A 91 1.21 28.27 -8.07
N THR A 92 0.96 27.02 -7.67
CA THR A 92 -0.33 26.35 -7.94
C THR A 92 -1.51 27.01 -7.23
N LEU A 93 -1.32 27.48 -6.00
CA LEU A 93 -2.32 28.25 -5.24
C LEU A 93 -2.65 29.56 -5.94
N PHE A 94 -1.66 30.36 -6.30
CA PHE A 94 -1.88 31.63 -7.01
C PHE A 94 -2.46 31.41 -8.40
N LEU A 95 -2.00 30.39 -9.13
CA LEU A 95 -2.55 30.01 -10.43
C LEU A 95 -4.04 29.65 -10.29
N GLY A 96 -4.44 28.92 -9.25
CA GLY A 96 -5.84 28.65 -8.94
C GLY A 96 -6.65 29.93 -8.72
N MET A 97 -6.17 30.84 -7.88
CA MET A 97 -6.84 32.13 -7.66
C MET A 97 -6.96 32.96 -8.96
N LEU A 98 -5.94 32.94 -9.82
CA LEU A 98 -5.95 33.63 -11.12
C LEU A 98 -6.91 33.00 -12.12
N VAL A 99 -6.98 31.66 -12.17
CA VAL A 99 -7.96 30.92 -13.00
C VAL A 99 -9.38 31.25 -12.53
N GLY A 100 -9.62 31.23 -11.20
CA GLY A 100 -10.89 31.65 -10.63
C GLY A 100 -11.22 33.12 -10.94
N TRP A 101 -10.21 34.00 -10.94
CA TRP A 101 -10.38 35.42 -11.31
C TRP A 101 -10.74 35.61 -12.77
N ALA A 102 -10.05 34.91 -13.68
CA ALA A 102 -10.34 34.94 -15.11
C ALA A 102 -11.76 34.44 -15.39
N TRP A 103 -12.14 33.30 -14.78
CA TRP A 103 -13.48 32.74 -14.92
C TRP A 103 -14.57 33.64 -14.34
N GLY A 104 -14.35 34.19 -13.13
CA GLY A 104 -15.27 35.13 -12.50
C GLY A 104 -15.42 36.46 -13.25
N SER A 105 -14.34 36.93 -13.88
CA SER A 105 -14.36 38.12 -14.74
C SER A 105 -15.15 37.87 -16.02
N ALA A 106 -14.99 36.70 -16.63
CA ALA A 106 -15.79 36.27 -17.78
C ALA A 106 -17.28 36.16 -17.41
N ALA A 107 -17.59 35.59 -16.24
CA ALA A 107 -18.96 35.53 -15.71
C ALA A 107 -19.55 36.94 -15.53
N MET A 108 -18.78 37.87 -14.97
CA MET A 108 -19.22 39.25 -14.76
C MET A 108 -19.44 40.02 -16.07
N ALA A 109 -18.57 39.85 -17.06
CA ALA A 109 -18.73 40.46 -18.37
C ALA A 109 -19.99 39.93 -19.09
N ALA A 110 -20.19 38.61 -19.09
CA ALA A 110 -21.37 37.98 -19.68
C ALA A 110 -22.67 38.40 -18.96
N ALA A 111 -22.64 38.43 -17.62
CA ALA A 111 -23.80 38.80 -16.81
C ALA A 111 -24.15 40.29 -16.94
N HIS A 112 -23.17 41.16 -17.16
CA HIS A 112 -23.41 42.58 -17.44
C HIS A 112 -24.04 42.78 -18.82
N ALA A 113 -23.59 42.04 -19.84
CA ALA A 113 -24.20 42.07 -21.17
C ALA A 113 -25.65 41.58 -21.18
N ALA A 114 -26.00 40.62 -20.30
CA ALA A 114 -27.37 40.12 -20.15
C ALA A 114 -28.29 41.02 -19.31
N ARG A 115 -27.74 42.02 -18.60
CA ARG A 115 -28.48 42.84 -17.64
C ARG A 115 -29.32 43.90 -18.34
N SER A 116 -30.53 44.12 -17.83
CA SER A 116 -31.45 45.13 -18.37
C SER A 116 -31.09 46.55 -17.90
N SER A 117 -30.80 47.43 -18.86
CA SER A 117 -30.42 48.84 -18.58
C SER A 117 -31.58 49.66 -18.02
N SER A 118 -32.82 49.41 -18.47
CA SER A 118 -34.03 50.08 -17.99
C SER A 118 -34.35 49.76 -16.54
N LEU A 119 -34.24 48.49 -16.15
CA LEU A 119 -34.49 48.03 -14.78
C LEU A 119 -33.44 48.58 -13.80
N LEU A 120 -32.16 48.61 -14.22
CA LEU A 120 -31.10 49.19 -13.41
C LEU A 120 -31.34 50.69 -13.17
N ALA A 121 -31.74 51.45 -14.20
CA ALA A 121 -32.08 52.87 -14.06
C ALA A 121 -33.26 53.08 -13.08
N GLN A 122 -34.30 52.23 -13.17
CA GLN A 122 -35.44 52.26 -12.26
C GLN A 122 -35.02 51.94 -10.80
N GLN A 123 -34.16 50.93 -10.59
CA GLN A 123 -33.63 50.57 -9.27
C GLN A 123 -32.78 51.70 -8.67
N GLN A 124 -31.97 52.37 -9.48
CA GLN A 124 -31.18 53.53 -9.05
C GLN A 124 -32.08 54.71 -8.65
N GLN A 125 -33.13 54.99 -9.43
CA GLN A 125 -34.09 56.04 -9.11
C GLN A 125 -34.87 55.71 -7.82
N LYS A 126 -35.25 54.43 -7.63
CA LYS A 126 -35.90 53.97 -6.41
C LYS A 126 -35.00 54.16 -5.19
N LEU A 127 -33.70 53.84 -5.30
CA LEU A 127 -32.74 54.09 -4.23
C LEU A 127 -32.64 55.59 -3.93
N GLN A 128 -32.52 56.44 -4.95
CA GLN A 128 -32.45 57.90 -4.77
C GLN A 128 -33.64 58.46 -4.01
N SER A 129 -34.84 57.93 -4.27
CA SER A 129 -36.07 58.34 -3.56
C SER A 129 -36.17 57.82 -2.12
N SER A 130 -35.42 56.78 -1.75
CA SER A 130 -35.45 56.17 -0.42
C SER A 130 -34.25 56.57 0.46
N LEU A 131 -33.41 57.49 0.00
CA LEU A 131 -32.24 57.95 0.76
C LEU A 131 -32.66 58.97 1.83
N ASP A 132 -32.27 58.70 3.07
CA ASP A 132 -32.40 59.67 4.15
C ASP A 132 -31.28 60.71 4.05
N PRO A 133 -31.59 62.02 3.98
CA PRO A 133 -30.58 63.07 3.85
C PRO A 133 -29.69 63.23 5.09
N ASN A 134 -30.09 62.69 6.24
CA ASN A 134 -29.37 62.80 7.51
C ASN A 134 -28.30 61.71 7.73
N LEU A 135 -28.22 60.71 6.85
CA LEU A 135 -27.30 59.58 6.97
C LEU A 135 -26.29 59.55 5.81
N PRO A 136 -25.05 59.06 6.00
CA PRO A 136 -24.08 58.96 4.93
C PRO A 136 -24.57 58.10 3.75
N ILE A 137 -24.60 58.68 2.55
CA ILE A 137 -25.13 58.06 1.32
C ILE A 137 -24.41 56.73 1.01
N GLY A 138 -23.10 56.64 1.28
CA GLY A 138 -22.31 55.44 1.04
C GLY A 138 -22.78 54.22 1.83
N VAL A 139 -23.13 54.40 3.12
CA VAL A 139 -23.60 53.32 3.99
C VAL A 139 -25.00 52.85 3.59
N GLN A 140 -25.88 53.79 3.25
CA GLN A 140 -27.23 53.49 2.77
C GLN A 140 -27.21 52.75 1.43
N THR A 141 -26.35 53.18 0.50
CA THR A 141 -26.16 52.53 -0.80
C THR A 141 -25.62 51.12 -0.62
N GLN A 142 -24.61 50.94 0.25
CA GLN A 142 -24.06 49.62 0.54
C GLN A 142 -25.10 48.72 1.21
N SER A 143 -25.93 49.24 2.11
CA SER A 143 -27.05 48.50 2.70
C SER A 143 -28.02 48.03 1.62
N ALA A 144 -28.47 48.92 0.73
CA ALA A 144 -29.40 48.57 -0.35
C ALA A 144 -28.86 47.51 -1.33
N VAL A 145 -27.55 47.53 -1.61
CA VAL A 145 -26.85 46.51 -2.39
C VAL A 145 -27.00 45.13 -1.75
N TRP A 146 -26.69 45.00 -0.46
CA TRP A 146 -26.75 43.71 0.24
C TRP A 146 -28.17 43.24 0.56
N HIS A 147 -29.15 44.14 0.57
CA HIS A 147 -30.57 43.79 0.58
C HIS A 147 -31.09 43.29 -0.79
N GLY A 148 -30.23 43.27 -1.82
CA GLY A 148 -30.58 42.72 -3.13
C GLY A 148 -31.44 43.64 -3.99
N LEU A 149 -31.48 44.95 -3.72
CA LEU A 149 -32.27 45.92 -4.51
C LEU A 149 -31.91 45.90 -6.01
N PHE A 150 -30.64 45.58 -6.30
CA PHE A 150 -30.07 45.57 -7.65
C PHE A 150 -30.04 44.18 -8.30
N LEU A 151 -30.78 43.20 -7.80
CA LEU A 151 -30.82 41.88 -8.45
C LEU A 151 -31.60 41.95 -9.77
N ASP A 152 -31.02 41.35 -10.82
CA ASP A 152 -31.69 41.10 -12.11
C ASP A 152 -31.68 39.60 -12.38
N THR A 153 -32.84 39.03 -12.67
CA THR A 153 -33.01 37.61 -12.99
C THR A 153 -32.11 37.16 -14.15
N ARG A 154 -31.97 37.97 -15.21
CA ARG A 154 -31.18 37.61 -16.40
C ARG A 154 -29.70 37.49 -16.07
N SER A 155 -29.19 38.50 -15.36
CA SER A 155 -27.80 38.55 -14.89
C SER A 155 -27.51 37.42 -13.88
N THR A 156 -28.45 37.17 -12.96
CA THR A 156 -28.35 36.13 -11.93
C THR A 156 -28.27 34.73 -12.54
N VAL A 157 -29.10 34.41 -13.54
CA VAL A 157 -29.07 33.10 -14.22
C VAL A 157 -27.71 32.86 -14.88
N VAL A 158 -27.11 33.89 -15.49
CA VAL A 158 -25.77 33.80 -16.08
C VAL A 158 -24.73 33.45 -15.01
N TYR A 159 -24.73 34.13 -13.86
CA TYR A 159 -23.85 33.78 -12.74
C TYR A 159 -24.06 32.34 -12.24
N GLY A 160 -25.30 31.87 -12.18
CA GLY A 160 -25.61 30.49 -11.79
C GLY A 160 -25.03 29.45 -12.76
N VAL A 161 -25.12 29.69 -14.07
CA VAL A 161 -24.51 28.81 -15.09
C VAL A 161 -22.99 28.82 -14.99
N PHE A 162 -22.37 29.98 -14.84
CA PHE A 162 -20.92 30.09 -14.67
C PHE A 162 -20.43 29.44 -13.37
N LEU A 163 -21.20 29.53 -12.28
CA LEU A 163 -20.91 28.84 -11.02
C LEU A 163 -20.96 27.32 -11.22
N PHE A 164 -22.02 26.80 -11.85
CA PHE A 164 -22.16 25.37 -12.13
C PHE A 164 -21.01 24.82 -12.98
N VAL A 165 -20.70 25.48 -14.10
CA VAL A 165 -19.64 25.04 -15.01
C VAL A 165 -18.25 25.20 -14.36
N GLY A 166 -18.01 26.31 -13.67
CA GLY A 166 -16.73 26.58 -13.01
C GLY A 166 -16.42 25.58 -11.89
N THR A 167 -17.39 25.33 -11.01
CA THR A 167 -17.27 24.35 -9.92
C THR A 167 -17.19 22.92 -10.44
N TYR A 168 -17.88 22.58 -11.53
CA TYR A 168 -17.75 21.29 -12.21
C TYR A 168 -16.34 21.07 -12.77
N LEU A 169 -15.80 22.04 -13.53
CA LEU A 169 -14.47 21.91 -14.14
C LEU A 169 -13.37 21.84 -13.07
N LEU A 170 -13.42 22.69 -12.05
CA LEU A 170 -12.46 22.66 -10.95
C LEU A 170 -12.60 21.38 -10.11
N GLY A 171 -13.83 20.90 -9.88
CA GLY A 171 -14.10 19.61 -9.25
C GLY A 171 -13.55 18.43 -10.05
N ALA A 172 -13.67 18.48 -11.38
CA ALA A 172 -13.10 17.48 -12.27
C ALA A 172 -11.57 17.51 -12.25
N ILE A 173 -10.94 18.69 -12.29
CA ILE A 173 -9.47 18.82 -12.13
C ILE A 173 -9.01 18.17 -10.84
N ARG A 174 -9.72 18.41 -9.72
CA ARG A 174 -9.40 17.79 -8.44
C ARG A 174 -9.53 16.26 -8.45
N ALA A 175 -10.53 15.72 -9.15
CA ALA A 175 -10.78 14.28 -9.18
C ALA A 175 -9.84 13.52 -10.14
N PHE A 176 -9.56 14.09 -11.32
CA PHE A 176 -8.71 13.45 -12.33
C PHE A 176 -7.20 13.75 -12.13
N ILE A 177 -6.86 14.88 -11.49
CA ILE A 177 -5.49 15.31 -11.24
C ILE A 177 -5.36 15.77 -9.77
N PRO A 178 -5.29 14.82 -8.81
CA PRO A 178 -5.29 15.14 -7.39
C PRO A 178 -4.10 16.02 -6.95
N ASN A 179 -2.98 15.98 -7.68
CA ASN A 179 -1.82 16.83 -7.43
C ASN A 179 -2.10 18.33 -7.63
N LEU A 180 -3.17 18.68 -8.36
CA LEU A 180 -3.65 20.06 -8.55
C LEU A 180 -4.84 20.39 -7.63
N ALA A 181 -5.06 19.65 -6.55
CA ALA A 181 -6.14 19.91 -5.61
C ALA A 181 -6.09 21.33 -5.01
N LEU A 182 -4.89 21.84 -4.67
CA LEU A 182 -4.73 23.21 -4.17
C LEU A 182 -5.22 24.25 -5.19
N LEU A 183 -4.88 24.07 -6.47
CA LEU A 183 -5.33 24.93 -7.56
C LEU A 183 -6.86 24.94 -7.66
N SER A 184 -7.47 23.75 -7.60
CA SER A 184 -8.93 23.61 -7.66
C SER A 184 -9.63 24.28 -6.46
N ILE A 185 -9.15 24.05 -5.24
CA ILE A 185 -9.76 24.61 -4.01
C ILE A 185 -9.74 26.14 -4.05
N PHE A 186 -8.57 26.75 -4.27
CA PHE A 186 -8.46 28.21 -4.27
C PHE A 186 -9.11 28.84 -5.51
N GLY A 187 -9.12 28.16 -6.65
CA GLY A 187 -9.92 28.58 -7.80
C GLY A 187 -11.41 28.59 -7.49
N THR A 188 -11.91 27.57 -6.80
CA THR A 188 -13.34 27.45 -6.47
C THR A 188 -13.76 28.54 -5.49
N ILE A 189 -12.97 28.79 -4.44
CA ILE A 189 -13.23 29.88 -3.49
C ILE A 189 -13.36 31.24 -4.20
N VAL A 190 -12.48 31.54 -5.17
CA VAL A 190 -12.54 32.80 -5.92
C VAL A 190 -13.79 32.85 -6.83
N VAL A 191 -14.15 31.74 -7.48
CA VAL A 191 -15.39 31.64 -8.27
C VAL A 191 -16.63 31.85 -7.39
N ASP A 192 -16.67 31.27 -6.19
CA ASP A 192 -17.78 31.43 -5.25
C ASP A 192 -17.94 32.89 -4.82
N VAL A 193 -16.83 33.56 -4.48
CA VAL A 193 -16.83 34.98 -4.08
C VAL A 193 -17.40 35.85 -5.20
N PHE A 194 -16.97 35.61 -6.45
CA PHE A 194 -17.51 36.31 -7.62
C PHE A 194 -18.99 36.03 -7.82
N CYS A 195 -19.37 34.77 -7.98
CA CYS A 195 -20.74 34.40 -8.37
C CYS A 195 -21.76 34.70 -7.27
N THR A 196 -21.32 34.82 -6.01
CA THR A 196 -22.20 35.14 -4.87
C THR A 196 -22.30 36.64 -4.61
N SER A 197 -21.18 37.38 -4.70
CA SER A 197 -21.18 38.81 -4.37
C SER A 197 -21.52 39.70 -5.57
N ALA A 198 -21.10 39.30 -6.78
CA ALA A 198 -21.27 40.11 -7.98
C ALA A 198 -22.73 40.32 -8.45
N PRO A 199 -23.67 39.36 -8.33
CA PRO A 199 -25.06 39.57 -8.72
C PRO A 199 -25.74 40.74 -7.98
N LEU A 200 -25.29 41.04 -6.76
CA LEU A 200 -25.82 42.10 -5.91
C LEU A 200 -25.30 43.49 -6.31
N LEU A 201 -24.16 43.55 -7.01
CA LEU A 201 -23.51 44.80 -7.35
C LEU A 201 -24.18 45.46 -8.58
N PRO A 202 -24.41 46.78 -8.55
CA PRO A 202 -24.94 47.50 -9.70
C PRO A 202 -23.89 47.77 -10.79
N THR A 203 -22.60 47.76 -10.43
CA THR A 203 -21.47 48.06 -11.33
C THR A 203 -20.49 46.90 -11.41
N THR A 204 -19.82 46.77 -12.56
CA THR A 204 -18.81 45.72 -12.77
C THR A 204 -17.55 46.03 -11.97
N GLN A 205 -17.24 45.18 -10.99
CA GLN A 205 -16.02 45.24 -10.20
C GLN A 205 -15.16 43.99 -10.41
N TYR A 206 -14.26 44.05 -11.40
CA TYR A 206 -13.34 42.95 -11.71
C TYR A 206 -12.29 42.70 -10.62
N THR A 207 -12.21 43.56 -9.60
CA THR A 207 -11.20 43.53 -8.54
C THR A 207 -11.68 42.89 -7.23
N LEU A 208 -12.86 42.26 -7.21
CA LEU A 208 -13.37 41.56 -6.02
C LEU A 208 -12.39 40.58 -5.36
N PRO A 209 -11.57 39.80 -6.10
CA PRO A 209 -10.63 38.86 -5.49
C PRO A 209 -9.47 39.52 -4.76
N LYS A 210 -9.25 40.83 -4.90
CA LYS A 210 -8.20 41.53 -4.14
C LYS A 210 -8.35 41.29 -2.64
N ALA A 211 -9.57 41.10 -2.15
CA ALA A 211 -9.85 40.76 -0.75
C ALA A 211 -9.16 39.46 -0.29
N PHE A 212 -8.91 38.49 -1.18
CA PHE A 212 -8.24 37.23 -0.84
C PHE A 212 -6.81 37.14 -1.36
N ILE A 213 -6.53 37.72 -2.53
CA ILE A 213 -5.19 37.71 -3.14
C ILE A 213 -4.20 38.53 -2.29
N ILE A 214 -4.59 39.69 -1.76
CA ILE A 214 -3.68 40.52 -0.96
C ILE A 214 -3.24 39.79 0.32
N PRO A 215 -4.14 39.27 1.18
CA PRO A 215 -3.72 38.45 2.33
C PRO A 215 -2.88 37.23 1.93
N ALA A 216 -3.18 36.59 0.79
CA ALA A 216 -2.38 35.47 0.28
C ALA A 216 -0.94 35.88 -0.06
N CYS A 217 -0.72 37.07 -0.62
CA CYS A 217 0.62 37.61 -0.87
C CYS A 217 1.41 37.85 0.42
N PHE A 218 0.77 38.40 1.46
CA PHE A 218 1.42 38.56 2.77
C PHE A 218 1.83 37.22 3.38
N TYR A 219 0.93 36.23 3.32
CA TYR A 219 1.23 34.87 3.73
C TYR A 219 2.42 34.28 2.94
N ALA A 220 2.40 34.38 1.60
CA ALA A 220 3.47 33.86 0.76
C ALA A 220 4.83 34.49 1.11
N ALA A 221 4.87 35.81 1.33
CA ALA A 221 6.10 36.52 1.72
C ALA A 221 6.64 36.03 3.08
N VAL A 222 5.77 35.94 4.10
CA VAL A 222 6.17 35.46 5.44
C VAL A 222 6.60 33.99 5.39
N ALA A 223 5.87 33.15 4.66
CA ALA A 223 6.17 31.73 4.55
C ALA A 223 7.51 31.49 3.84
N ILE A 224 7.77 32.16 2.71
CA ILE A 224 9.08 32.09 2.02
C ILE A 224 10.20 32.58 2.93
N ALA A 225 10.00 33.72 3.61
CA ALA A 225 11.00 34.24 4.56
C ALA A 225 11.27 33.24 5.70
N SER A 226 10.23 32.60 6.24
CA SER A 226 10.39 31.60 7.30
C SER A 226 11.20 30.38 6.84
N ILE A 227 10.99 29.90 5.60
CA ILE A 227 11.72 28.75 5.06
C ILE A 227 13.19 29.10 4.79
N ILE A 228 13.48 30.33 4.35
CA ILE A 228 14.85 30.77 4.04
C ILE A 228 15.65 31.05 5.32
N PHE A 229 15.06 31.75 6.29
CA PHE A 229 15.79 32.25 7.47
C PHE A 229 15.72 31.33 8.68
N ILE A 230 14.65 30.54 8.85
CA ILE A 230 14.44 29.70 10.03
C ILE A 230 14.66 28.24 9.64
N PHE A 231 15.81 27.68 9.98
CA PHE A 231 16.19 26.28 9.67
C PHE A 231 15.93 25.91 8.20
N PRO A 232 16.71 26.48 7.24
CA PRO A 232 16.56 26.12 5.84
C PRO A 232 16.89 24.64 5.62
N GLU A 233 15.96 23.91 5.02
CA GLU A 233 16.12 22.50 4.64
C GLU A 233 15.98 22.36 3.12
N SER A 234 16.94 21.67 2.49
CA SER A 234 16.83 21.24 1.09
C SER A 234 16.09 19.90 1.01
N LEU A 235 15.41 19.65 -0.11
CA LEU A 235 14.75 18.37 -0.36
C LEU A 235 15.77 17.23 -0.34
N SER A 236 16.97 17.43 -0.88
CA SER A 236 18.06 16.43 -0.80
C SER A 236 18.51 16.12 0.63
N HIS A 237 18.42 17.09 1.56
CA HIS A 237 18.72 16.85 2.98
C HIS A 237 17.59 16.04 3.63
N VAL A 238 16.34 16.46 3.39
CA VAL A 238 15.15 15.77 3.87
C VAL A 238 15.13 14.32 3.40
N TRP A 239 15.35 14.09 2.11
CA TRP A 239 15.34 12.76 1.51
C TRP A 239 16.40 11.84 2.14
N LEU A 240 17.64 12.32 2.31
CA LEU A 240 18.69 11.53 2.97
C LEU A 240 18.40 11.26 4.44
N THR A 241 17.75 12.18 5.16
CA THR A 241 17.34 11.93 6.55
C THR A 241 16.28 10.83 6.61
N LEU A 242 15.26 10.90 5.76
CA LEU A 242 14.22 9.86 5.70
C LEU A 242 14.81 8.52 5.26
N PHE A 243 15.79 8.55 4.35
CA PHE A 243 16.47 7.33 3.91
C PHE A 243 17.22 6.63 5.05
N LEU A 244 17.81 7.40 5.97
CA LEU A 244 18.45 6.86 7.17
C LEU A 244 17.43 6.39 8.21
N ASP A 245 16.46 7.23 8.54
CA ASP A 245 15.57 7.04 9.68
C ASP A 245 14.42 6.07 9.37
N GLU A 246 13.87 6.09 8.16
CA GLU A 246 12.66 5.32 7.78
C GLU A 246 12.96 4.10 6.92
N PHE A 247 14.12 4.03 6.26
CA PHE A 247 14.52 2.87 5.46
C PHE A 247 15.62 2.05 6.12
N TRP A 248 16.79 2.64 6.38
CA TRP A 248 17.93 1.89 6.93
C TRP A 248 17.76 1.49 8.39
N THR A 249 17.15 2.33 9.22
CA THR A 249 16.95 2.00 10.64
C THR A 249 16.01 0.79 10.80
N PRO A 250 14.82 0.73 10.17
CA PRO A 250 14.01 -0.48 10.20
C PRO A 250 14.68 -1.69 9.56
N THR A 251 15.51 -1.51 8.53
CA THR A 251 16.29 -2.60 7.91
C THR A 251 17.29 -3.19 8.91
N LEU A 252 18.01 -2.34 9.65
CA LEU A 252 18.95 -2.76 10.70
C LEU A 252 18.22 -3.43 11.86
N ASP A 253 17.08 -2.89 12.29
CA ASP A 253 16.27 -3.46 13.36
C ASP A 253 15.70 -4.84 12.97
N LEU A 254 15.30 -5.02 11.71
CA LEU A 254 14.84 -6.31 11.20
C LEU A 254 15.98 -7.34 11.17
N PHE A 255 17.18 -6.91 10.83
CA PHE A 255 18.38 -7.75 10.88
C PHE A 255 18.75 -8.14 12.32
N ARG A 256 18.67 -7.20 13.27
CA ARG A 256 18.89 -7.48 14.69
C ARG A 256 17.84 -8.41 15.29
N LEU A 257 16.57 -8.25 14.88
CA LEU A 257 15.50 -9.16 15.24
C LEU A 257 15.77 -10.59 14.73
N GLN A 258 16.40 -10.72 13.56
CA GLN A 258 16.86 -12.00 13.05
C GLN A 258 17.98 -12.61 13.91
N ASN A 259 18.94 -11.79 14.37
CA ASN A 259 19.96 -12.23 15.33
C ASN A 259 19.35 -12.68 16.67
N GLU A 260 18.34 -11.98 17.18
CA GLU A 260 17.62 -12.34 18.41
C GLU A 260 16.86 -13.68 18.25
N ALA A 261 16.20 -13.87 17.09
CA ALA A 261 15.48 -15.10 16.79
C ALA A 261 16.38 -16.34 16.79
N LEU A 262 17.60 -16.24 16.24
CA LEU A 262 18.57 -17.35 16.22
C LEU A 262 19.12 -17.72 17.61
N ASN A 263 19.08 -16.79 18.57
CA ASN A 263 19.53 -17.04 19.95
C ASN A 263 18.39 -17.53 20.86
N THR A 264 17.17 -17.64 20.33
CA THR A 264 15.98 -18.08 21.07
C THR A 264 15.62 -19.50 20.65
N SER A 265 15.22 -20.35 21.59
CA SER A 265 14.77 -21.71 21.26
C SER A 265 13.46 -21.65 20.47
N PRO A 266 13.35 -22.35 19.32
CA PRO A 266 12.09 -22.53 18.56
C PRO A 266 10.89 -22.99 19.38
N SER A 267 11.11 -23.75 20.46
CA SER A 267 10.06 -24.21 21.39
C SER A 267 9.43 -23.11 22.28
N ASP A 268 9.99 -21.90 22.33
CA ASP A 268 9.42 -20.77 23.10
C ASP A 268 8.30 -20.06 22.31
N HIS A 269 7.12 -20.67 22.20
CA HIS A 269 6.03 -20.20 21.33
C HIS A 269 5.65 -18.71 21.53
N GLU A 270 5.56 -18.24 22.78
CA GLU A 270 5.15 -16.86 23.10
C GLU A 270 6.17 -15.82 22.61
N LYS A 271 7.47 -16.11 22.74
CA LYS A 271 8.53 -15.21 22.26
C LYS A 271 8.55 -15.15 20.74
N TRP A 272 8.34 -16.29 20.06
CA TRP A 272 8.28 -16.33 18.60
C TRP A 272 7.06 -15.57 18.06
N GLU A 273 5.93 -15.62 18.75
CA GLU A 273 4.75 -14.82 18.40
C GLU A 273 5.03 -13.31 18.54
N ASP A 274 5.64 -12.87 19.65
CA ASP A 274 6.03 -11.45 19.85
C ASP A 274 7.03 -10.99 18.78
N MET A 275 8.11 -11.76 18.58
CA MET A 275 9.11 -11.46 17.54
C MET A 275 8.48 -11.37 16.15
N ASN A 276 7.56 -12.28 15.84
CA ASN A 276 6.86 -12.28 14.56
C ASN A 276 6.01 -11.01 14.38
N ALA A 277 5.26 -10.62 15.42
CA ALA A 277 4.48 -9.38 15.42
C ALA A 277 5.34 -8.13 15.24
N ARG A 278 6.48 -8.03 15.96
CA ARG A 278 7.44 -6.91 15.81
C ARG A 278 8.03 -6.86 14.40
N GLY A 279 8.37 -8.01 13.82
CA GLY A 279 8.89 -8.11 12.46
C GLY A 279 7.87 -7.64 11.41
N ALA A 280 6.59 -7.99 11.57
CA ALA A 280 5.52 -7.51 10.70
C ALA A 280 5.35 -5.99 10.76
N VAL A 281 5.46 -5.39 11.95
CA VAL A 281 5.43 -3.92 12.13
C VAL A 281 6.64 -3.27 11.44
N LEU A 282 7.85 -3.80 11.63
CA LEU A 282 9.07 -3.27 10.99
C LEU A 282 9.00 -3.36 9.46
N ARG A 283 8.49 -4.47 8.92
CA ARG A 283 8.27 -4.65 7.48
C ARG A 283 7.27 -3.64 6.92
N THR A 284 6.20 -3.34 7.66
CA THR A 284 5.22 -2.33 7.28
C THR A 284 5.86 -0.93 7.26
N LYS A 285 6.61 -0.57 8.32
CA LYS A 285 7.38 0.69 8.38
C LYS A 285 8.38 0.83 7.23
N LEU A 286 9.05 -0.27 6.85
CA LEU A 286 9.98 -0.26 5.73
C LEU A 286 9.27 0.06 4.42
N ILE A 287 8.11 -0.55 4.16
CA ILE A 287 7.31 -0.27 2.95
C ILE A 287 6.84 1.20 2.94
N GLU A 288 6.39 1.72 4.08
CA GLU A 288 6.00 3.13 4.25
C GLU A 288 7.16 4.09 3.96
N GLY A 289 8.35 3.82 4.51
CA GLY A 289 9.54 4.62 4.26
C GLY A 289 9.94 4.61 2.79
N VAL A 290 9.85 3.46 2.10
CA VAL A 290 10.11 3.38 0.65
C VAL A 290 9.11 4.20 -0.16
N GLU A 291 7.83 4.12 0.18
CA GLU A 291 6.80 4.92 -0.48
C GLU A 291 7.08 6.42 -0.35
N GLU A 292 7.36 6.90 0.87
CA GLU A 292 7.66 8.30 1.13
C GLU A 292 8.90 8.78 0.36
N LEU A 293 9.94 7.95 0.29
CA LEU A 293 11.17 8.25 -0.45
C LEU A 293 10.94 8.29 -1.97
N VAL A 294 10.16 7.36 -2.53
CA VAL A 294 9.82 7.31 -3.96
C VAL A 294 8.90 8.48 -4.33
N GLN A 295 8.02 8.93 -3.44
CA GLN A 295 7.21 10.13 -3.70
C GLN A 295 8.08 11.40 -3.74
N LYS A 296 9.06 11.51 -2.83
CA LYS A 296 9.93 12.70 -2.75
C LYS A 296 11.01 12.75 -3.82
N ILE A 297 11.49 11.60 -4.32
CA ILE A 297 12.53 11.58 -5.36
C ILE A 297 12.03 12.18 -6.68
N GLY A 298 10.73 12.09 -7.00
CA GLY A 298 10.16 12.67 -8.22
C GLY A 298 10.31 14.19 -8.29
N LEU A 299 10.41 14.87 -7.14
CA LEU A 299 10.54 16.32 -7.05
C LEU A 299 12.00 16.78 -6.87
N ILE A 300 12.97 15.86 -6.86
CA ILE A 300 14.35 16.18 -6.48
C ILE A 300 15.12 17.00 -7.52
N ASP A 301 14.74 16.90 -8.79
CA ASP A 301 15.36 17.67 -9.88
C ASP A 301 15.03 19.17 -9.81
N LEU A 302 13.96 19.52 -9.10
CA LEU A 302 13.53 20.90 -8.88
C LEU A 302 14.28 21.56 -7.71
N ASP A 303 15.03 20.79 -6.92
CA ASP A 303 15.67 21.28 -5.72
C ASP A 303 17.05 21.89 -6.00
N SER A 304 17.34 23.00 -5.30
CA SER A 304 18.70 23.53 -5.19
C SER A 304 19.28 23.01 -3.89
N SER A 305 20.36 22.23 -3.94
CA SER A 305 20.91 21.62 -2.74
C SER A 305 22.43 21.76 -2.63
N LEU A 306 22.90 22.05 -1.42
CA LEU A 306 24.31 22.00 -1.06
C LEU A 306 24.60 20.62 -0.48
N GLY A 307 25.53 19.88 -1.07
CA GLY A 307 25.86 18.54 -0.59
C GLY A 307 26.86 17.80 -1.47
N ARG A 308 27.32 16.66 -0.98
CA ARG A 308 28.22 15.77 -1.72
C ARG A 308 27.49 15.03 -2.83
N LEU A 309 26.30 14.53 -2.53
CA LEU A 309 25.44 13.79 -3.45
C LEU A 309 24.51 14.74 -4.21
N GLY A 310 24.41 14.54 -5.52
CA GLY A 310 23.48 15.29 -6.38
C GLY A 310 22.19 14.55 -6.68
N PRO A 311 21.22 15.20 -7.35
CA PRO A 311 19.95 14.59 -7.75
C PRO A 311 20.10 13.28 -8.53
N ALA A 312 21.05 13.22 -9.48
CA ALA A 312 21.33 12.00 -10.25
C ALA A 312 21.84 10.85 -9.38
N ASP A 313 22.68 11.14 -8.38
CA ASP A 313 23.23 10.14 -7.46
C ASP A 313 22.11 9.59 -6.55
N LEU A 314 21.22 10.47 -6.07
CA LEU A 314 20.07 10.08 -5.25
C LEU A 314 19.04 9.25 -6.05
N LYS A 315 18.84 9.56 -7.34
CA LYS A 315 18.03 8.72 -8.23
C LYS A 315 18.64 7.34 -8.44
N LYS A 316 19.97 7.24 -8.61
CA LYS A 316 20.67 5.94 -8.65
C LYS A 316 20.43 5.12 -7.39
N PHE A 317 20.49 5.74 -6.20
CA PHE A 317 20.13 5.02 -4.98
C PHE A 317 18.64 4.66 -4.93
N SER A 318 17.75 5.55 -5.38
CA SER A 318 16.30 5.30 -5.37
C SER A 318 15.87 4.13 -6.26
N THR A 319 16.57 3.82 -7.35
CA THR A 319 16.26 2.65 -8.18
C THR A 319 16.64 1.34 -7.47
N GLU A 320 17.63 1.39 -6.57
CA GLU A 320 18.08 0.27 -5.75
C GLU A 320 17.17 0.00 -4.55
N ILE A 321 16.51 1.03 -4.01
CA ILE A 321 15.68 0.94 -2.80
C ILE A 321 14.61 -0.15 -2.90
N LYS A 322 13.90 -0.26 -4.03
CA LYS A 322 12.82 -1.26 -4.19
C LYS A 322 13.35 -2.68 -4.14
N SER A 323 14.46 -2.93 -4.82
CA SER A 323 15.12 -4.24 -4.84
C SER A 323 15.68 -4.63 -3.47
N MET A 324 16.25 -3.65 -2.75
CA MET A 324 16.72 -3.83 -1.38
C MET A 324 15.55 -4.05 -0.39
N MET A 325 14.44 -3.33 -0.55
CA MET A 325 13.24 -3.48 0.28
C MET A 325 12.69 -4.91 0.26
N PHE A 326 12.62 -5.56 -0.91
CA PHE A 326 12.16 -6.94 -1.00
C PHE A 326 13.06 -7.89 -0.22
N ARG A 327 14.39 -7.75 -0.38
CA ARG A 327 15.37 -8.61 0.28
C ARG A 327 15.43 -8.37 1.79
N ALA A 328 15.39 -7.12 2.21
CA ALA A 328 15.29 -6.76 3.63
C ALA A 328 13.99 -7.32 4.22
N GLY A 329 12.84 -7.07 3.59
CA GLY A 329 11.54 -7.58 4.03
C GLY A 329 11.44 -9.11 4.02
N ALA A 330 12.25 -9.80 3.21
CA ALA A 330 12.33 -11.26 3.18
C ALA A 330 13.12 -11.84 4.37
N LEU A 331 13.97 -11.07 5.06
CA LEU A 331 14.68 -11.55 6.28
C LEU A 331 13.71 -11.99 7.38
N HIS A 332 12.51 -11.39 7.41
CA HIS A 332 11.44 -11.73 8.35
C HIS A 332 10.79 -13.10 8.08
N SER A 333 10.98 -13.65 6.87
CA SER A 333 10.26 -14.85 6.43
C SER A 333 10.56 -16.06 7.29
N PHE A 334 11.79 -16.19 7.79
CA PHE A 334 12.18 -17.27 8.68
C PHE A 334 11.32 -17.28 9.97
N GLN A 335 11.14 -16.12 10.60
CA GLN A 335 10.28 -15.99 11.77
C GLN A 335 8.82 -16.32 11.46
N VAL A 336 8.34 -15.92 10.28
CA VAL A 336 6.98 -16.26 9.82
C VAL A 336 6.82 -17.78 9.70
N PHE A 337 7.73 -18.47 9.02
CA PHE A 337 7.64 -19.92 8.83
C PHE A 337 7.76 -20.71 10.13
N VAL A 338 8.66 -20.31 11.04
CA VAL A 338 8.78 -20.95 12.37
C VAL A 338 7.51 -20.72 13.20
N ASN A 339 6.98 -19.49 13.20
CA ASN A 339 5.74 -19.18 13.91
C ASN A 339 4.53 -19.90 13.30
N ASP A 340 4.45 -20.01 11.97
CA ASP A 340 3.39 -20.75 11.28
C ASP A 340 3.44 -22.25 11.64
N ALA A 341 4.63 -22.84 11.74
CA ALA A 341 4.79 -24.21 12.22
C ALA A 341 4.34 -24.36 13.69
N ASN A 342 4.73 -23.42 14.56
CA ASN A 342 4.35 -23.44 15.99
C ASN A 342 2.84 -23.25 16.20
N THR A 343 2.22 -22.33 15.46
CA THR A 343 0.77 -22.08 15.53
C THR A 343 -0.03 -23.28 15.01
N PHE A 344 0.39 -23.91 13.92
CA PHE A 344 -0.22 -25.14 13.44
C PHE A 344 -0.14 -26.26 14.50
N ASN A 345 1.04 -26.46 15.09
CA ASN A 345 1.25 -27.44 16.16
C ASN A 345 0.35 -27.19 17.38
N ALA A 346 0.18 -25.92 17.77
CA ALA A 346 -0.68 -25.56 18.89
C ALA A 346 -2.17 -25.81 18.58
N GLN A 347 -2.63 -25.46 17.37
CA GLN A 347 -4.00 -25.73 16.92
C GLN A 347 -4.29 -27.23 16.85
N ASP A 348 -3.35 -28.01 16.33
CA ASP A 348 -3.49 -29.47 16.22
C ASP A 348 -3.61 -30.12 17.61
N THR A 349 -2.77 -29.70 18.57
CA THR A 349 -2.85 -30.16 19.96
C THR A 349 -4.19 -29.81 20.61
N LEU A 350 -4.67 -28.58 20.44
CA LEU A 350 -5.97 -28.14 20.96
C LEU A 350 -7.15 -28.90 20.34
N SER A 351 -7.07 -29.22 19.04
CA SER A 351 -8.11 -29.99 18.35
C SER A 351 -8.23 -31.42 18.89
N GLN A 352 -7.09 -32.01 19.27
CA GLN A 352 -7.00 -33.33 19.87
C GLN A 352 -7.59 -33.34 21.29
N GLU A 353 -7.27 -32.33 22.11
CA GLU A 353 -7.82 -32.17 23.45
C GLU A 353 -9.35 -32.00 23.43
N ARG A 354 -9.87 -31.16 22.52
CA ARG A 354 -11.31 -30.92 22.37
C ARG A 354 -12.06 -32.19 21.96
N SER A 355 -11.46 -33.02 21.12
CA SER A 355 -12.11 -34.19 20.55
C SER A 355 -11.96 -35.46 21.40
N ARG A 356 -11.35 -35.39 22.60
CA ARG A 356 -11.07 -36.55 23.48
C ARG A 356 -10.41 -37.75 22.76
N GLY A 357 -9.70 -37.51 21.65
CA GLY A 357 -9.07 -38.55 20.84
C GLY A 357 -9.98 -39.29 19.84
N ASP A 358 -11.28 -38.96 19.75
CA ASP A 358 -12.24 -39.64 18.85
C ASP A 358 -12.29 -39.04 17.43
N ALA A 359 -11.73 -37.85 17.21
CA ALA A 359 -11.68 -37.23 15.88
C ALA A 359 -10.57 -37.83 15.03
N THR A 360 -10.94 -38.42 13.89
CA THR A 360 -10.00 -38.85 12.86
C THR A 360 -9.22 -37.63 12.34
N PRO A 361 -7.88 -37.60 12.48
CA PRO A 361 -7.09 -36.48 11.98
C PRO A 361 -7.24 -36.37 10.47
N THR A 362 -7.30 -35.15 9.95
CA THR A 362 -7.25 -34.95 8.49
C THR A 362 -5.93 -35.51 7.94
N ARG A 363 -5.93 -35.96 6.69
CA ARG A 363 -4.74 -36.53 6.02
C ARG A 363 -3.49 -35.65 6.20
N PHE A 364 -3.66 -34.33 6.08
CA PHE A 364 -2.59 -33.35 6.23
C PHE A 364 -2.07 -33.23 7.68
N GLN A 365 -2.97 -33.24 8.68
CA GLN A 365 -2.57 -33.24 10.09
C GLN A 365 -1.80 -34.51 10.45
N ALA A 366 -2.28 -35.67 9.99
CA ALA A 366 -1.61 -36.94 10.21
C ALA A 366 -0.20 -36.97 9.58
N LEU A 367 -0.07 -36.44 8.36
CA LEU A 367 1.21 -36.27 7.67
C LEU A 367 2.18 -35.37 8.44
N HIS A 368 1.73 -34.20 8.91
CA HIS A 368 2.54 -33.28 9.71
C HIS A 368 3.02 -33.90 11.02
N ARG A 369 2.14 -34.61 11.72
CA ARG A 369 2.51 -35.36 12.94
C ARG A 369 3.62 -36.36 12.64
N LYS A 370 3.49 -37.13 11.55
CA LYS A 370 4.50 -38.12 11.16
C LYS A 370 5.85 -37.50 10.82
N ILE A 371 5.87 -36.41 10.04
CA ILE A 371 7.10 -35.65 9.72
C ILE A 371 7.75 -35.17 11.01
N ARG A 372 6.99 -34.54 11.91
CA ARG A 372 7.50 -34.03 13.19
C ARG A 372 8.08 -35.13 14.07
N THR A 373 7.41 -36.28 14.19
CA THR A 373 7.92 -37.40 14.98
C THR A 373 9.24 -37.94 14.45
N ARG A 374 9.42 -37.97 13.12
CA ARG A 374 10.66 -38.42 12.49
C ARG A 374 11.81 -37.45 12.69
N GLU A 375 11.54 -36.15 12.54
CA GLU A 375 12.55 -35.11 12.79
C GLU A 375 13.02 -35.15 14.25
N ALA A 376 12.10 -35.33 15.21
CA ALA A 376 12.44 -35.44 16.62
C ALA A 376 13.26 -36.71 16.95
N GLN A 377 12.97 -37.85 16.30
CA GLN A 377 13.70 -39.11 16.53
C GLN A 377 15.18 -39.05 16.12
N HIS A 378 15.52 -38.20 15.14
CA HIS A 378 16.86 -38.09 14.60
C HIS A 378 17.59 -36.80 14.97
N GLY A 379 17.00 -35.95 15.83
CA GLY A 379 17.59 -34.65 16.19
C GLY A 379 17.68 -33.69 15.01
N HIS A 380 16.72 -33.77 14.10
CA HIS A 380 16.60 -32.93 12.89
C HIS A 380 15.47 -31.90 13.02
N ASP A 381 15.00 -31.68 14.25
CA ASP A 381 14.02 -30.65 14.57
C ASP A 381 14.63 -29.25 14.54
N LEU A 382 13.76 -28.23 14.51
CA LEU A 382 14.19 -26.84 14.53
C LEU A 382 15.06 -26.52 15.77
N ASP A 383 14.76 -27.11 16.93
CA ASP A 383 15.54 -26.88 18.15
C ASP A 383 16.99 -27.38 18.04
N SER A 384 17.26 -28.44 17.27
CA SER A 384 18.62 -28.93 17.00
C SER A 384 19.31 -28.17 15.85
N LEU A 385 18.57 -27.77 14.80
CA LEU A 385 19.15 -27.13 13.62
C LEU A 385 19.42 -25.62 13.78
N VAL A 386 18.59 -24.89 14.54
CA VAL A 386 18.74 -23.44 14.72
C VAL A 386 20.06 -23.05 15.41
N PRO A 387 20.55 -23.75 16.44
CA PRO A 387 21.88 -23.49 17.00
C PRO A 387 23.02 -23.69 16.00
N ILE A 388 22.93 -24.72 15.14
CA ILE A 388 23.89 -24.95 14.05
C ILE A 388 23.83 -23.78 13.08
N LEU A 389 22.62 -23.39 12.65
CA LEU A 389 22.39 -22.26 11.75
C LEU A 389 22.94 -20.94 12.33
N ALA A 390 22.75 -20.70 13.63
CA ALA A 390 23.28 -19.53 14.34
C ALA A 390 24.80 -19.49 14.28
N SER A 391 25.48 -20.62 14.54
CA SER A 391 26.94 -20.71 14.48
C SER A 391 27.48 -20.55 13.05
N CYS A 392 26.83 -21.14 12.04
CA CYS A 392 27.28 -21.11 10.65
C CYS A 392 27.13 -19.73 10.00
N SER A 393 26.11 -18.97 10.42
CA SER A 393 25.82 -17.65 9.86
C SER A 393 26.47 -16.49 10.64
N ALA A 394 27.16 -16.75 11.76
CA ALA A 394 27.63 -15.71 12.67
C ALA A 394 28.56 -14.68 12.03
N GLU A 395 29.55 -15.13 11.26
CA GLU A 395 30.52 -14.25 10.60
C GLU A 395 29.87 -13.39 9.52
N LEU A 396 29.08 -14.01 8.62
CA LEU A 396 28.34 -13.28 7.59
C LEU A 396 27.36 -12.27 8.21
N ARG A 397 26.69 -12.64 9.31
CA ARG A 397 25.76 -11.73 9.98
C ARG A 397 26.48 -10.55 10.63
N GLY A 398 27.61 -10.79 11.28
CA GLY A 398 28.46 -9.75 11.84
C GLY A 398 29.00 -8.80 10.77
N ALA A 399 29.42 -9.34 9.63
CA ALA A 399 29.84 -8.55 8.47
C ALA A 399 28.69 -7.70 7.92
N CYS A 400 27.49 -8.27 7.74
CA CYS A 400 26.31 -7.53 7.28
C CYS A 400 25.92 -6.38 8.22
N GLU A 401 25.90 -6.60 9.54
CA GLU A 401 25.59 -5.55 10.52
C GLU A 401 26.65 -4.44 10.48
N SER A 402 27.94 -4.80 10.37
CA SER A 402 29.05 -3.86 10.24
C SER A 402 28.99 -3.06 8.93
N SER A 403 28.62 -3.70 7.83
CA SER A 403 28.42 -3.07 6.53
C SER A 403 27.20 -2.14 6.53
N LEU A 404 26.08 -2.54 7.13
CA LEU A 404 24.88 -1.69 7.26
C LEU A 404 25.17 -0.44 8.08
N THR A 405 25.84 -0.60 9.22
CA THR A 405 26.24 0.55 10.06
C THR A 405 27.23 1.45 9.32
N CYS A 406 28.19 0.89 8.57
CA CYS A 406 29.09 1.66 7.71
C CYS A 406 28.34 2.48 6.63
N ILE A 407 27.35 1.88 5.96
CA ILE A 407 26.49 2.58 4.98
C ILE A 407 25.71 3.71 5.64
N MET A 408 25.07 3.42 6.78
CA MET A 408 24.33 4.42 7.54
C MET A 408 25.22 5.58 7.98
N ASP A 409 26.44 5.29 8.44
CA ASP A 409 27.41 6.30 8.83
C ASP A 409 27.92 7.10 7.63
N TRP A 410 28.13 6.47 6.48
CA TRP A 410 28.51 7.16 5.24
C TRP A 410 27.44 8.15 4.78
N PHE A 411 26.17 7.73 4.78
CA PHE A 411 25.04 8.63 4.47
C PHE A 411 24.85 9.69 5.55
N ARG A 412 25.06 9.35 6.82
CA ARG A 412 25.02 10.31 7.93
C ARG A 412 26.10 11.37 7.79
N VAL A 413 27.31 11.00 7.40
CA VAL A 413 28.41 11.94 7.11
C VAL A 413 28.13 12.77 5.84
N CYS A 414 27.47 12.21 4.82
CA CYS A 414 27.00 13.00 3.67
C CYS A 414 26.06 14.14 4.08
N ASN A 415 25.22 13.87 5.10
CA ASN A 415 24.10 14.73 5.44
C ASN A 415 24.38 15.68 6.61
N THR A 416 25.16 15.23 7.59
CA THR A 416 25.66 16.05 8.70
C THR A 416 26.82 16.90 8.20
N ARG A 417 26.91 18.17 8.61
CA ARG A 417 28.02 19.10 8.27
C ARG A 417 28.10 19.65 6.84
N ARG A 418 27.04 19.58 6.01
CA ARG A 418 27.03 20.13 4.63
C ARG A 418 27.62 21.54 4.48
N TRP A 419 27.20 22.48 5.32
CA TRP A 419 27.70 23.86 5.29
C TRP A 419 29.13 24.00 5.81
N SER A 420 29.44 23.37 6.95
CA SER A 420 30.79 23.42 7.52
C SER A 420 31.81 22.74 6.61
N SER A 421 31.46 21.64 5.93
CA SER A 421 32.34 20.93 5.00
C SER A 421 32.50 21.64 3.65
N PHE A 422 31.57 22.53 3.29
CA PHE A 422 31.71 23.41 2.13
C PHE A 422 32.67 24.57 2.42
N VAL A 423 32.58 25.15 3.63
CA VAL A 423 33.46 26.24 4.08
C VAL A 423 34.85 25.73 4.46
N PHE A 424 34.91 24.66 5.25
CA PHE A 424 36.13 23.97 5.68
C PHE A 424 36.22 22.64 4.95
N ARG A 425 36.84 22.67 3.76
CA ARG A 425 37.02 21.47 2.92
C ARG A 425 37.80 20.40 3.67
N SER A 426 37.38 19.14 3.53
CA SER A 426 38.06 18.01 4.15
C SER A 426 39.47 17.81 3.59
N THR A 427 40.42 17.46 4.45
CA THR A 427 41.80 17.15 4.07
C THR A 427 41.86 15.88 3.23
N ARG A 428 42.89 15.75 2.37
CA ARG A 428 43.10 14.56 1.53
C ARG A 428 43.21 13.27 2.35
N GLU A 429 43.84 13.32 3.52
CA GLU A 429 43.98 12.19 4.45
C GLU A 429 42.61 11.71 4.96
N GLN A 430 41.74 12.62 5.40
CA GLN A 430 40.39 12.29 5.87
C GLN A 430 39.51 11.70 4.75
N ILE A 431 39.71 12.13 3.50
CA ILE A 431 39.00 11.56 2.35
C ILE A 431 39.49 10.13 2.09
N ALA A 432 40.81 9.92 2.15
CA ALA A 432 41.41 8.60 1.94
C ALA A 432 41.00 7.61 3.03
N GLU A 433 41.07 8.00 4.30
CA GLU A 433 40.66 7.17 5.45
C GLU A 433 39.18 6.75 5.36
N ARG A 434 38.30 7.70 5.02
CA ARG A 434 36.87 7.40 4.81
C ARG A 434 36.66 6.43 3.65
N HIS A 435 37.33 6.65 2.53
CA HIS A 435 37.22 5.79 1.36
C HIS A 435 37.71 4.37 1.68
N GLU A 436 38.85 4.26 2.37
CA GLU A 436 39.44 3.01 2.83
C GLU A 436 38.50 2.26 3.76
N THR A 437 37.81 2.95 4.68
CA THR A 437 36.82 2.34 5.59
C THR A 437 35.70 1.62 4.83
N VAL A 438 35.14 2.25 3.78
CA VAL A 438 34.07 1.64 2.97
C VAL A 438 34.62 0.49 2.13
N VAL A 439 35.83 0.61 1.60
CA VAL A 439 36.49 -0.46 0.83
C VAL A 439 36.80 -1.67 1.71
N MET A 440 37.25 -1.46 2.96
CA MET A 440 37.46 -2.55 3.93
C MET A 440 36.14 -3.24 4.28
N ALA A 441 35.07 -2.48 4.51
CA ALA A 441 33.74 -3.05 4.79
C ALA A 441 33.18 -3.85 3.60
N LEU A 442 33.46 -3.42 2.36
CA LEU A 442 33.10 -4.17 1.15
C LEU A 442 33.86 -5.50 1.07
N LYS A 443 35.18 -5.48 1.21
CA LYS A 443 36.01 -6.70 1.15
C LYS A 443 35.62 -7.70 2.24
N ALA A 444 35.48 -7.24 3.47
CA ALA A 444 35.09 -8.11 4.59
C ALA A 444 33.73 -8.79 4.35
N LEU A 445 32.78 -8.09 3.73
CA LEU A 445 31.48 -8.66 3.38
C LEU A 445 31.56 -9.65 2.20
N GLU A 446 32.38 -9.36 1.19
CA GLU A 446 32.62 -10.27 0.06
C GLU A 446 33.29 -11.57 0.52
N ASP A 447 34.35 -11.46 1.32
CA ASP A 447 35.09 -12.60 1.87
C ASP A 447 34.17 -13.46 2.75
N ALA A 448 33.40 -12.84 3.65
CA ALA A 448 32.46 -13.55 4.52
C ALA A 448 31.30 -14.20 3.73
N LEU A 449 30.84 -13.59 2.65
CA LEU A 449 29.80 -14.15 1.79
C LEU A 449 30.31 -15.36 1.01
N GLU A 450 31.53 -15.28 0.47
CA GLU A 450 32.16 -16.39 -0.24
C GLU A 450 32.46 -17.56 0.70
N GLU A 451 32.98 -17.29 1.91
CA GLU A 451 33.19 -18.31 2.93
C GLU A 451 31.88 -18.95 3.37
N PHE A 452 30.81 -18.16 3.54
CA PHE A 452 29.50 -18.69 3.90
C PHE A 452 28.94 -19.64 2.83
N ARG A 453 29.03 -19.24 1.55
CA ARG A 453 28.59 -20.05 0.40
C ARG A 453 29.39 -21.35 0.27
N ASN A 454 30.70 -21.30 0.43
CA ASN A 454 31.55 -22.45 0.09
C ASN A 454 31.83 -23.39 1.28
N VAL A 455 31.84 -22.89 2.51
CA VAL A 455 32.31 -23.63 3.69
C VAL A 455 31.25 -23.71 4.78
N GLN A 456 30.73 -22.58 5.23
CA GLN A 456 29.92 -22.54 6.45
C GLN A 456 28.54 -23.16 6.25
N ARG A 457 27.87 -22.91 5.12
CA ARG A 457 26.53 -23.48 4.86
C ARG A 457 26.51 -25.01 4.87
N ILE A 458 27.62 -25.65 4.46
CA ILE A 458 27.73 -27.12 4.37
C ILE A 458 27.63 -27.75 5.76
N LYS A 459 28.02 -27.04 6.81
CA LYS A 459 27.89 -27.51 8.20
C LYS A 459 26.44 -27.78 8.61
N LEU A 460 25.46 -27.13 7.98
CA LEU A 460 24.03 -27.39 8.21
C LEU A 460 23.59 -28.75 7.68
N VAL A 461 24.27 -29.27 6.65
CA VAL A 461 23.96 -30.56 6.00
C VAL A 461 24.63 -31.73 6.73
N LYS A 462 25.69 -31.49 7.51
CA LYS A 462 26.43 -32.53 8.24
C LYS A 462 25.57 -33.49 9.09
N PRO A 463 24.55 -33.04 9.85
CA PRO A 463 23.67 -33.94 10.60
C PRO A 463 22.89 -34.94 9.74
N PHE A 464 22.81 -34.71 8.43
CA PHE A 464 22.12 -35.56 7.47
C PHE A 464 23.06 -36.53 6.74
N GLU A 465 24.39 -36.43 6.89
CA GLU A 465 25.37 -37.30 6.22
C GLU A 465 25.19 -38.78 6.57
N ASP A 466 24.75 -39.08 7.79
CA ASP A 466 24.54 -40.46 8.28
C ASP A 466 23.48 -41.24 7.49
N PHE A 467 22.58 -40.54 6.79
CA PHE A 467 21.55 -41.13 5.95
C PHE A 467 22.06 -41.52 4.55
N PHE A 468 23.25 -41.07 4.19
CA PHE A 468 23.89 -41.37 2.91
C PHE A 468 24.94 -42.48 3.07
N ASP A 469 25.15 -43.24 2.01
CA ASP A 469 26.23 -44.21 1.93
C ASP A 469 27.56 -43.48 1.64
N PRO A 470 28.63 -43.66 2.46
CA PRO A 470 29.90 -42.95 2.28
C PRO A 470 30.58 -43.20 0.94
N VAL A 471 30.32 -44.32 0.27
CA VAL A 471 30.95 -44.68 -1.01
C VAL A 471 30.11 -44.24 -2.20
N THR A 472 28.80 -44.54 -2.19
CA THR A 472 27.93 -44.22 -3.32
C THR A 472 27.33 -42.82 -3.26
N ARG A 473 27.41 -42.14 -2.10
CA ARG A 473 26.78 -40.84 -1.78
C ARG A 473 25.27 -40.79 -2.03
N LYS A 474 24.65 -41.95 -2.22
CA LYS A 474 23.20 -42.12 -2.40
C LYS A 474 22.54 -42.35 -1.05
N LEU A 475 21.26 -42.00 -0.98
CA LEU A 475 20.44 -42.25 0.20
C LEU A 475 20.34 -43.76 0.48
N ARG A 476 20.49 -44.17 1.75
CA ARG A 476 20.39 -45.58 2.14
C ARG A 476 18.96 -46.12 1.93
N HIS A 477 18.83 -47.35 1.41
CA HIS A 477 17.53 -47.97 1.09
C HIS A 477 16.57 -48.18 2.28
N ASN A 478 17.02 -48.09 3.53
CA ASN A 478 16.19 -48.20 4.75
C ASN A 478 15.84 -46.84 5.40
N SER A 479 15.85 -45.75 4.63
CA SER A 479 15.66 -44.37 5.14
C SER A 479 14.21 -43.89 5.11
N ASP A 480 13.25 -44.78 5.43
CA ASP A 480 11.81 -44.44 5.58
C ASP A 480 11.54 -43.36 6.67
N THR A 481 12.57 -42.95 7.41
CA THR A 481 12.54 -41.95 8.49
C THR A 481 13.13 -40.58 8.13
N PHE A 482 13.71 -40.38 6.96
CA PHE A 482 14.33 -39.09 6.60
C PHE A 482 13.28 -38.04 6.24
N ALA A 483 13.31 -36.89 6.94
CA ALA A 483 12.40 -35.77 6.78
C ALA A 483 13.18 -34.45 6.65
N THR A 484 12.76 -33.57 5.73
CA THR A 484 13.53 -32.37 5.33
C THR A 484 12.85 -31.05 5.65
N LYS A 485 11.66 -31.06 6.25
CA LYS A 485 10.85 -29.84 6.40
C LYS A 485 11.56 -28.79 7.25
N SER A 486 12.10 -29.18 8.41
CA SER A 486 12.84 -28.28 9.29
C SER A 486 14.13 -27.75 8.62
N LEU A 487 14.83 -28.60 7.86
CA LEU A 487 15.99 -28.19 7.04
C LEU A 487 15.61 -27.13 5.99
N PHE A 488 14.45 -27.27 5.37
CA PHE A 488 13.97 -26.35 4.34
C PHE A 488 13.61 -24.98 4.90
N ILE A 489 13.05 -24.95 6.12
CA ILE A 489 12.85 -23.69 6.85
C ILE A 489 14.21 -23.02 7.15
N CYS A 490 15.24 -23.80 7.50
CA CYS A 490 16.61 -23.26 7.64
C CYS A 490 17.19 -22.79 6.28
N PHE A 491 16.86 -23.44 5.16
CA PHE A 491 17.27 -22.97 3.84
C PHE A 491 16.59 -21.67 3.40
N VAL A 492 15.34 -21.42 3.81
CA VAL A 492 14.70 -20.10 3.63
C VAL A 492 15.53 -19.01 4.30
N PHE A 493 16.03 -19.27 5.51
CA PHE A 493 16.95 -18.33 6.17
C PHE A 493 18.24 -18.14 5.37
N VAL A 494 18.87 -19.23 4.91
CA VAL A 494 20.13 -19.18 4.15
C VAL A 494 19.96 -18.37 2.87
N ASP A 495 18.90 -18.62 2.08
CA ASP A 495 18.64 -17.93 0.82
C ASP A 495 18.33 -16.44 1.02
N THR A 496 17.49 -16.12 2.01
CA THR A 496 17.13 -14.72 2.30
C THR A 496 18.32 -13.92 2.81
N LEU A 497 19.15 -14.49 3.69
CA LEU A 497 20.40 -13.86 4.15
C LEU A 497 21.36 -13.67 2.99
N ASP A 498 21.62 -14.71 2.19
CA ASP A 498 22.51 -14.65 1.02
C ASP A 498 22.03 -13.60 0.00
N SER A 499 20.72 -13.49 -0.22
CA SER A 499 20.13 -12.53 -1.17
C SER A 499 20.28 -11.09 -0.68
N PHE A 500 20.06 -10.88 0.62
CA PHE A 500 20.28 -9.59 1.25
C PHE A 500 21.76 -9.18 1.22
N SER A 501 22.67 -10.06 1.61
CA SER A 501 24.12 -9.82 1.62
C SER A 501 24.65 -9.50 0.21
N GLU A 502 24.25 -10.25 -0.81
CA GLU A 502 24.66 -9.99 -2.19
C GLU A 502 24.18 -8.61 -2.68
N ARG A 503 22.95 -8.20 -2.32
CA ARG A 503 22.47 -6.87 -2.69
C ARG A 503 23.19 -5.77 -1.92
N LEU A 504 23.56 -6.03 -0.67
CA LEU A 504 24.35 -5.11 0.14
C LEU A 504 25.74 -4.90 -0.45
N VAL A 505 26.39 -5.96 -0.96
CA VAL A 505 27.65 -5.88 -1.72
C VAL A 505 27.50 -5.00 -2.96
N LYS A 506 26.46 -5.21 -3.78
CA LYS A 506 26.21 -4.39 -4.99
C LYS A 506 25.99 -2.91 -4.65
N LEU A 507 25.28 -2.63 -3.55
CA LEU A 507 25.09 -1.27 -3.07
C LEU A 507 26.41 -0.66 -2.57
N LEU A 508 27.22 -1.39 -1.80
CA LEU A 508 28.53 -0.93 -1.34
C LEU A 508 29.47 -0.63 -2.51
N LYS A 509 29.49 -1.46 -3.56
CA LYS A 509 30.23 -1.18 -4.81
C LYS A 509 29.81 0.16 -5.42
N THR A 510 28.50 0.41 -5.48
CA THR A 510 27.95 1.68 -5.96
C THR A 510 28.37 2.86 -5.07
N ILE A 511 28.40 2.66 -3.75
CA ILE A 511 28.86 3.67 -2.79
C ILE A 511 30.36 3.97 -2.97
N VAL A 512 31.20 2.95 -3.14
CA VAL A 512 32.65 3.10 -3.39
C VAL A 512 32.89 3.89 -4.69
N GLU A 513 32.17 3.57 -5.75
CA GLU A 513 32.24 4.29 -7.02
C GLU A 513 31.87 5.77 -6.84
N ILE A 514 30.73 6.05 -6.20
CA ILE A 514 30.25 7.42 -5.97
C ILE A 514 31.18 8.20 -5.02
N ASP A 515 31.72 7.56 -3.98
CA ASP A 515 32.65 8.20 -3.05
C ASP A 515 33.94 8.65 -3.77
N SER A 516 34.44 7.84 -4.70
CA SER A 516 35.59 8.19 -5.54
C SER A 516 35.30 9.37 -6.50
N GLN A 517 34.09 9.41 -7.07
CA GLN A 517 33.67 10.47 -8.01
C GLN A 517 33.32 11.79 -7.31
N ARG A 518 32.94 11.74 -6.02
CA ARG A 518 32.43 12.89 -5.26
C ARG A 518 33.20 13.09 -3.94
N PRO A 519 34.49 13.50 -3.97
CA PRO A 519 35.28 13.62 -2.75
C PRO A 519 34.85 14.79 -1.84
N GLN A 520 34.29 15.87 -2.40
CA GLN A 520 33.97 17.13 -1.71
C GLN A 520 32.53 17.58 -1.98
N PRO A 521 31.89 18.34 -1.06
CA PRO A 521 30.56 18.90 -1.26
C PRO A 521 30.57 20.01 -2.31
N ARG A 522 29.49 20.09 -3.11
CA ARG A 522 29.28 21.16 -4.09
C ARG A 522 27.85 21.67 -4.07
N PHE A 523 27.64 22.83 -4.69
CA PHE A 523 26.30 23.36 -4.89
C PHE A 523 25.68 22.72 -6.15
N TRP A 524 24.45 22.22 -6.01
CA TRP A 524 23.68 21.63 -7.09
C TRP A 524 22.50 22.54 -7.42
N PHE A 525 22.39 22.91 -8.70
CA PHE A 525 21.29 23.68 -9.23
C PHE A 525 20.23 22.77 -9.88
N PRO A 526 18.96 23.21 -9.95
CA PRO A 526 17.89 22.44 -10.55
C PRO A 526 18.20 22.09 -12.01
N GLY A 527 17.81 20.88 -12.42
CA GLY A 527 17.98 20.39 -13.79
C GLY A 527 17.13 21.15 -14.81
N ARG A 528 17.28 20.83 -16.11
CA ARG A 528 16.51 21.47 -17.20
C ARG A 528 14.99 21.36 -16.95
N ILE A 529 14.35 22.47 -16.59
CA ILE A 529 12.92 22.62 -16.27
C ILE A 529 11.99 22.04 -17.37
N ALA A 530 12.45 22.01 -18.64
CA ALA A 530 11.70 21.45 -19.75
C ALA A 530 11.35 19.96 -19.58
N LYS A 531 12.25 19.15 -19.00
CA LYS A 531 12.04 17.71 -18.77
C LYS A 531 10.99 17.45 -17.68
N VAL A 532 10.90 18.37 -16.71
CA VAL A 532 9.93 18.33 -15.61
C VAL A 532 8.49 18.52 -16.10
N ARG A 533 8.25 19.27 -17.17
CA ARG A 533 6.91 19.42 -17.75
C ARG A 533 6.40 18.10 -18.33
N GLU A 534 7.27 17.34 -18.98
CA GLU A 534 6.97 16.00 -19.51
C GLU A 534 6.75 15.01 -18.35
N ASP A 535 7.61 15.02 -17.33
CA ASP A 535 7.51 14.13 -16.17
C ASP A 535 6.26 14.40 -15.30
N ILE A 536 5.86 15.66 -15.08
CA ILE A 536 4.62 16.03 -14.37
C ILE A 536 3.37 15.60 -15.16
N SER A 537 3.46 15.58 -16.50
CA SER A 537 2.37 15.13 -17.37
C SER A 537 2.33 13.61 -17.58
N SER A 538 3.43 12.92 -17.23
CA SER A 538 3.57 11.48 -17.40
C SER A 538 2.62 10.70 -16.47
N VAL A 539 2.16 9.56 -16.95
CA VAL A 539 1.23 8.67 -16.24
C VAL A 539 1.82 8.14 -14.92
N GLU A 540 3.15 8.13 -14.80
CA GLU A 540 3.88 7.65 -13.61
C GLU A 540 3.73 8.61 -12.40
N PHE A 541 3.52 9.91 -12.64
CA PHE A 541 3.22 10.91 -11.61
C PHE A 541 1.75 10.89 -11.14
N ARG A 542 0.88 10.13 -11.82
CA ARG A 542 -0.56 10.05 -11.51
C ARG A 542 -0.94 8.94 -10.51
N GLY A 543 -0.09 7.93 -10.33
CA GLY A 543 -0.39 6.75 -9.49
C GLY A 543 0.17 6.81 -8.06
N ALA A 544 1.00 7.80 -7.74
CA ALA A 544 1.48 8.05 -6.39
C ALA A 544 0.82 9.34 -5.88
N GLY A 545 0.07 9.27 -4.78
CA GLY A 545 -0.52 10.45 -4.16
C GLY A 545 0.58 11.47 -3.88
N GLY A 546 0.63 12.56 -4.66
CA GLY A 546 1.64 13.59 -4.46
C GLY A 546 1.49 14.24 -3.08
N PRO A 547 2.52 14.93 -2.58
CA PRO A 547 2.51 15.55 -1.25
C PRO A 547 1.42 16.62 -1.04
N PHE A 548 0.72 17.02 -2.12
CA PHE A 548 -0.38 17.97 -2.11
C PHE A 548 -1.75 17.34 -2.37
N SER A 549 -1.82 16.01 -2.50
CA SER A 549 -3.09 15.30 -2.64
C SER A 549 -3.88 15.38 -1.34
N MET A 550 -5.00 16.12 -1.35
CA MET A 550 -5.93 16.21 -0.22
C MET A 550 -7.11 15.27 -0.46
N GLY A 551 -6.92 14.02 -0.04
CA GLY A 551 -7.87 12.91 -0.22
C GLY A 551 -7.64 12.14 -1.52
N THR A 552 -7.88 10.83 -1.49
CA THR A 552 -7.80 9.94 -2.64
C THR A 552 -9.16 9.90 -3.34
N THR A 553 -9.20 10.35 -4.60
CA THR A 553 -10.37 10.18 -5.49
C THR A 553 -10.26 8.93 -6.36
N GLU A 554 -9.14 8.22 -6.28
CA GLU A 554 -8.96 6.97 -7.01
C GLU A 554 -9.87 5.90 -6.44
N ASP A 555 -10.61 5.22 -7.32
CA ASP A 555 -11.41 4.07 -6.95
C ASP A 555 -10.48 2.95 -6.44
N PRO A 556 -10.50 2.62 -5.13
CA PRO A 556 -9.59 1.63 -4.55
C PRO A 556 -9.89 0.21 -5.03
N THR A 557 -10.97 0.01 -5.80
CA THR A 557 -11.31 -1.27 -6.43
C THR A 557 -10.65 -1.46 -7.80
N THR A 558 -9.91 -0.45 -8.30
CA THR A 558 -9.22 -0.51 -9.59
C THR A 558 -7.71 -0.42 -9.43
N PHE A 559 -7.01 -1.50 -9.80
CA PHE A 559 -5.57 -1.49 -10.04
C PHE A 559 -5.34 -1.05 -11.50
N ASN A 560 -4.92 0.21 -11.68
CA ASN A 560 -4.60 0.71 -13.01
C ASN A 560 -3.23 0.15 -13.41
N THR A 561 -3.17 -0.71 -14.42
CA THR A 561 -1.88 -1.02 -15.05
C THR A 561 -1.41 0.21 -15.84
N PRO A 562 -0.08 0.43 -15.99
CA PRO A 562 0.45 1.57 -16.76
C PRO A 562 -0.08 1.67 -18.20
N SER A 563 -0.69 0.59 -18.72
CA SER A 563 -1.29 0.49 -20.05
C SER A 563 -2.78 0.84 -20.11
N ASP A 564 -3.51 0.96 -18.99
CA ASP A 564 -4.98 1.05 -18.97
C ASP A 564 -5.55 2.47 -19.19
N ARG A 565 -4.72 3.52 -19.24
CA ARG A 565 -5.19 4.86 -19.61
C ARG A 565 -4.94 5.12 -21.08
N SER A 566 -5.94 4.84 -21.91
CA SER A 566 -5.98 5.22 -23.32
C SER A 566 -6.05 6.75 -23.46
N THR A 567 -4.90 7.41 -23.47
CA THR A 567 -4.73 8.71 -24.13
C THR A 567 -4.01 8.48 -25.46
N THR A 568 -4.83 8.34 -26.50
CA THR A 568 -4.64 8.76 -27.91
C THR A 568 -3.21 8.79 -28.50
N ASP A 569 -2.94 7.81 -29.38
CA ASP A 569 -2.41 7.90 -30.76
C ASP A 569 -1.22 8.80 -31.16
N LEU A 570 -0.51 9.50 -30.27
CA LEU A 570 0.67 10.29 -30.66
C LEU A 570 2.03 9.70 -30.22
N LEU A 571 2.05 8.61 -29.45
CA LEU A 571 3.28 7.96 -28.98
C LEU A 571 3.46 6.53 -29.53
N GLN A 572 2.67 6.14 -30.54
CA GLN A 572 2.70 4.78 -31.08
C GLN A 572 3.91 4.56 -32.02
N ALA A 573 4.51 5.63 -32.55
CA ALA A 573 5.72 5.56 -33.39
C ALA A 573 7.00 5.33 -32.56
N GLU A 574 7.09 5.88 -31.36
CA GLU A 574 8.27 5.70 -30.48
C GLU A 574 8.23 4.34 -29.76
N LYS A 575 7.04 3.84 -29.45
CA LYS A 575 6.82 2.50 -28.86
C LYS A 575 7.13 1.34 -29.82
N ALA A 576 7.24 1.59 -31.12
CA ALA A 576 7.56 0.56 -32.10
C ALA A 576 9.05 0.15 -32.07
N ALA A 577 9.96 1.07 -31.69
CA ALA A 577 11.39 0.78 -31.61
C ALA A 577 11.80 0.05 -30.32
N ILE A 578 11.04 0.23 -29.23
CA ILE A 578 11.27 -0.45 -27.95
C ILE A 578 10.73 -1.89 -27.98
N LYS A 579 9.70 -2.14 -28.80
CA LYS A 579 8.99 -3.43 -28.90
C LYS A 579 9.82 -4.62 -29.41
N GLU A 580 10.97 -4.40 -30.06
CA GLU A 580 11.82 -5.51 -30.52
C GLU A 580 12.73 -6.06 -29.41
N ALA A 581 12.98 -5.33 -28.32
CA ALA A 581 13.79 -5.78 -27.19
C ALA A 581 12.96 -6.33 -26.00
N GLU A 582 11.64 -6.18 -26.03
CA GLU A 582 10.72 -6.42 -24.88
C GLU A 582 9.88 -7.71 -24.98
N LYS A 583 10.17 -8.59 -25.95
CA LYS A 583 9.38 -9.81 -26.23
C LYS A 583 9.36 -10.87 -25.12
N ASP A 584 10.19 -10.75 -24.08
CA ASP A 584 10.35 -11.75 -23.02
C ASP A 584 9.62 -11.40 -21.70
N ILE A 585 8.87 -10.30 -21.66
CA ILE A 585 8.08 -9.89 -20.49
C ILE A 585 6.61 -10.21 -20.77
N ALA A 586 6.02 -11.07 -19.95
CA ALA A 586 4.60 -11.40 -20.01
C ALA A 586 3.75 -10.12 -19.92
N GLU A 587 3.21 -9.67 -21.06
CA GLU A 587 2.28 -8.53 -21.09
C GLU A 587 1.06 -8.89 -20.23
N ALA A 588 0.70 -8.04 -19.26
CA ALA A 588 -0.49 -8.25 -18.46
C ALA A 588 -1.73 -8.35 -19.38
N PRO A 589 -2.67 -9.26 -19.12
CA PRO A 589 -3.83 -9.47 -19.98
C PRO A 589 -4.63 -8.17 -20.11
N LYS A 590 -4.69 -7.62 -21.32
CA LYS A 590 -5.41 -6.38 -21.62
C LYS A 590 -6.91 -6.61 -21.40
N ARG A 591 -7.54 -5.78 -20.55
CA ARG A 591 -9.01 -5.80 -20.38
C ARG A 591 -9.68 -5.56 -21.72
N ARG A 592 -10.48 -6.52 -22.17
CA ARG A 592 -11.27 -6.43 -23.40
C ARG A 592 -12.72 -6.21 -23.01
N ASP A 593 -13.37 -5.20 -23.62
CA ASP A 593 -14.81 -5.01 -23.49
C ASP A 593 -15.51 -6.29 -24.02
N PRO A 594 -16.23 -7.06 -23.18
CA PRO A 594 -16.84 -8.32 -23.60
C PRO A 594 -18.00 -8.11 -24.58
N ASP A 595 -18.63 -6.93 -24.52
CA ASP A 595 -19.84 -6.60 -25.29
C ASP A 595 -19.55 -5.94 -26.64
N ALA A 596 -18.30 -5.57 -26.94
CA ALA A 596 -17.96 -4.85 -28.17
C ALA A 596 -16.58 -5.21 -28.75
N PHE A 597 -16.57 -5.57 -30.04
CA PHE A 597 -15.34 -5.68 -30.83
C PHE A 597 -14.80 -4.29 -31.21
N PRO A 598 -13.49 -4.15 -31.50
CA PRO A 598 -12.91 -2.87 -31.90
C PRO A 598 -13.59 -2.32 -33.17
N PRO A 599 -13.85 -1.01 -33.26
CA PRO A 599 -14.60 -0.41 -34.36
C PRO A 599 -13.84 -0.51 -35.69
N THR A 600 -14.43 -1.19 -36.67
CA THR A 600 -13.87 -1.31 -38.03
C THR A 600 -14.21 -0.12 -38.93
N THR A 601 -15.34 0.54 -38.70
CA THR A 601 -15.85 1.67 -39.50
C THR A 601 -15.46 3.03 -38.92
N ALA A 602 -15.27 4.04 -39.78
CA ALA A 602 -14.96 5.41 -39.37
C ALA A 602 -16.05 6.02 -38.47
N PHE A 603 -17.32 5.68 -38.72
CA PHE A 603 -18.45 6.04 -37.87
C PHE A 603 -18.35 5.38 -36.49
N GLY A 604 -17.99 4.10 -36.42
CA GLY A 604 -17.73 3.41 -35.16
C GLY A 604 -16.61 4.07 -34.35
N ARG A 605 -15.53 4.52 -35.01
CA ARG A 605 -14.44 5.26 -34.35
C ARG A 605 -14.90 6.61 -33.79
N PHE A 606 -15.79 7.31 -34.49
CA PHE A 606 -16.41 8.54 -33.95
C PHE A 606 -17.28 8.24 -32.72
N PHE A 607 -18.14 7.21 -32.77
CA PHE A 607 -18.96 6.82 -31.62
C PHE A 607 -18.14 6.34 -30.43
N VAL A 608 -16.98 5.70 -30.64
CA VAL A 608 -16.06 5.38 -29.53
C VAL A 608 -15.48 6.65 -28.90
N LYS A 609 -15.13 7.67 -29.69
CA LYS A 609 -14.70 8.98 -29.16
C LYS A 609 -15.84 9.70 -28.42
N LEU A 610 -17.06 9.66 -28.95
CA LEU A 610 -18.23 10.23 -28.30
C LEU A 610 -18.61 9.45 -27.02
N ALA A 611 -18.51 8.12 -27.05
CA ALA A 611 -18.71 7.27 -25.88
C ALA A 611 -17.65 7.56 -24.81
N ALA A 612 -16.40 7.87 -25.18
CA ALA A 612 -15.38 8.31 -24.24
C ALA A 612 -15.78 9.62 -23.53
N PHE A 613 -16.39 10.57 -24.24
CA PHE A 613 -16.95 11.78 -23.65
C PHE A 613 -18.10 11.47 -22.67
N PHE A 614 -19.02 10.57 -23.02
CA PHE A 614 -20.08 10.16 -22.08
C PHE A 614 -19.56 9.31 -20.91
N ARG A 615 -18.54 8.47 -21.13
CA ARG A 615 -17.84 7.71 -20.08
C ARG A 615 -17.15 8.66 -19.10
N PHE A 616 -16.61 9.80 -19.55
CA PHE A 616 -16.05 10.84 -18.68
C PHE A 616 -17.09 11.40 -17.70
N PHE A 617 -18.31 11.73 -18.16
CA PHE A 617 -19.37 12.21 -17.25
C PHE A 617 -19.93 11.11 -16.34
N LYS A 618 -19.94 9.86 -16.80
CA LYS A 618 -20.39 8.70 -16.02
C LYS A 618 -19.31 8.11 -15.10
N SER A 619 -18.07 8.56 -15.20
CA SER A 619 -16.99 8.06 -14.35
C SER A 619 -17.22 8.50 -12.89
N ALA A 620 -16.63 7.78 -11.94
CA ALA A 620 -16.76 8.13 -10.52
C ALA A 620 -16.27 9.56 -10.24
N GLU A 621 -15.21 9.97 -10.93
CA GLU A 621 -14.61 11.30 -10.89
C GLU A 621 -15.53 12.37 -11.50
N GLY A 622 -16.18 12.08 -12.64
CA GLY A 622 -17.17 12.97 -13.24
C GLY A 622 -18.43 13.15 -12.39
N ILE A 623 -18.92 12.07 -11.77
CA ILE A 623 -20.04 12.11 -10.82
C ILE A 623 -19.67 12.91 -9.57
N PHE A 624 -18.45 12.76 -9.07
CA PHE A 624 -17.93 13.59 -7.97
C PHE A 624 -17.96 15.08 -8.34
N ALA A 625 -17.43 15.45 -9.51
CA ALA A 625 -17.46 16.83 -9.99
C ALA A 625 -18.89 17.37 -10.14
N LEU A 626 -19.82 16.55 -10.63
CA LEU A 626 -21.24 16.89 -10.74
C LEU A 626 -21.87 17.15 -9.36
N ARG A 627 -21.57 16.33 -8.36
CA ARG A 627 -22.01 16.51 -6.97
C ARG A 627 -21.52 17.83 -6.38
N VAL A 628 -20.23 18.18 -6.61
CA VAL A 628 -19.67 19.48 -6.21
C VAL A 628 -20.46 20.63 -6.83
N ALA A 629 -20.77 20.55 -8.13
CA ALA A 629 -21.49 21.60 -8.83
C ALA A 629 -22.94 21.76 -8.34
N ILE A 630 -23.66 20.64 -8.16
CA ILE A 630 -25.04 20.65 -7.66
C ILE A 630 -25.13 21.24 -6.26
N VAL A 631 -24.26 20.82 -5.32
CA VAL A 631 -24.29 21.33 -3.95
C VAL A 631 -23.94 22.82 -3.90
N SER A 632 -23.03 23.26 -4.78
CA SER A 632 -22.63 24.67 -4.87
C SER A 632 -23.79 25.55 -5.30
N VAL A 633 -24.52 25.16 -6.35
CA VAL A 633 -25.69 25.91 -6.82
C VAL A 633 -26.80 25.89 -5.76
N ALA A 634 -27.06 24.75 -5.11
CA ALA A 634 -28.09 24.63 -4.09
C ALA A 634 -27.87 25.57 -2.90
N LEU A 635 -26.62 25.68 -2.40
CA LEU A 635 -26.26 26.59 -1.30
C LEU A 635 -26.06 28.05 -1.74
N TRP A 636 -25.98 28.31 -3.05
CA TRP A 636 -25.87 29.64 -3.62
C TRP A 636 -27.23 30.32 -3.83
N ILE A 637 -28.30 29.56 -4.12
CA ILE A 637 -29.65 30.12 -4.39
C ILE A 637 -30.12 31.15 -3.34
N PRO A 638 -29.99 30.91 -2.01
CA PRO A 638 -30.44 31.89 -1.02
C PRO A 638 -29.72 33.24 -1.07
N ALA A 639 -28.51 33.30 -1.67
CA ALA A 639 -27.75 34.54 -1.81
C ALA A 639 -28.32 35.49 -2.86
N VAL A 640 -29.08 34.96 -3.84
CA VAL A 640 -29.53 35.71 -5.02
C VAL A 640 -31.06 35.89 -5.08
N LEU A 641 -31.76 35.58 -4.00
CA LEU A 641 -33.18 35.87 -3.84
C LEU A 641 -33.37 37.17 -3.05
N HIS A 642 -34.23 38.07 -3.53
CA HIS A 642 -34.51 39.36 -2.89
C HIS A 642 -34.93 39.22 -1.41
N SER A 643 -35.65 38.17 -1.05
CA SER A 643 -36.13 37.93 0.32
C SER A 643 -35.06 37.40 1.27
N SER A 644 -33.98 36.79 0.78
CA SER A 644 -32.97 36.12 1.61
C SER A 644 -31.54 36.64 1.41
N ALA A 645 -31.28 37.52 0.45
CA ALA A 645 -29.96 38.09 0.17
C ALA A 645 -29.34 38.75 1.41
N TRP A 646 -30.13 39.55 2.15
CA TRP A 646 -29.67 40.17 3.39
C TRP A 646 -29.34 39.13 4.47
N PHE A 647 -30.23 38.16 4.68
CA PHE A 647 -30.01 37.07 5.65
C PHE A 647 -28.71 36.29 5.36
N TYR A 648 -28.45 36.03 4.07
CA TYR A 648 -27.24 35.36 3.61
C TYR A 648 -25.99 36.21 3.85
N TYR A 649 -26.05 37.52 3.60
CA TYR A 649 -24.93 38.43 3.82
C TYR A 649 -24.63 38.68 5.31
N GLU A 650 -25.66 38.86 6.13
CA GLU A 650 -25.55 39.10 7.57
C GLU A 650 -24.92 37.89 8.28
N ASN A 651 -25.38 36.68 7.95
CA ASN A 651 -24.85 35.45 8.54
C ASN A 651 -23.62 34.89 7.81
N LYS A 652 -23.12 35.56 6.76
CA LYS A 652 -21.97 35.12 5.95
C LYS A 652 -22.15 33.69 5.39
N GLY A 653 -23.32 33.43 4.80
CA GLY A 653 -23.74 32.13 4.26
C GLY A 653 -22.79 31.49 3.23
N MET A 654 -21.95 32.30 2.57
CA MET A 654 -20.91 31.84 1.63
C MET A 654 -19.98 30.79 2.25
N TRP A 655 -19.75 30.83 3.56
CA TRP A 655 -18.93 29.83 4.22
C TRP A 655 -19.58 28.45 4.28
N ALA A 656 -20.90 28.35 4.35
CA ALA A 656 -21.57 27.05 4.25
C ALA A 656 -21.32 26.42 2.86
N LEU A 657 -21.31 27.24 1.81
CA LEU A 657 -21.00 26.82 0.44
C LEU A 657 -19.54 26.33 0.32
N ILE A 658 -18.56 27.11 0.78
CA ILE A 658 -17.14 26.72 0.76
C ILE A 658 -16.91 25.43 1.58
N MET A 659 -17.58 25.30 2.74
CA MET A 659 -17.47 24.11 3.60
C MET A 659 -18.11 22.87 2.95
N ALA A 660 -19.19 23.03 2.18
CA ALA A 660 -19.78 21.91 1.44
C ALA A 660 -18.82 21.38 0.36
N GLN A 661 -18.18 22.26 -0.41
CA GLN A 661 -17.24 21.87 -1.48
C GLN A 661 -15.95 21.23 -0.96
N THR A 662 -15.43 21.73 0.16
CA THR A 662 -14.25 21.15 0.84
C THR A 662 -14.61 19.91 1.67
N GLY A 663 -15.88 19.75 2.03
CA GLY A 663 -16.43 18.73 2.91
C GLY A 663 -16.85 17.41 2.26
N LEU A 664 -16.77 17.28 0.93
CA LEU A 664 -17.17 16.09 0.18
C LEU A 664 -16.22 14.90 0.42
N ALA A 665 -16.39 14.23 1.56
CA ALA A 665 -15.86 12.91 1.88
C ALA A 665 -16.70 12.26 3.00
N ILE A 666 -17.33 11.11 2.75
CA ILE A 666 -18.19 10.41 3.73
C ILE A 666 -17.36 9.96 4.95
N MET A 667 -16.14 9.45 4.71
CA MET A 667 -15.25 8.84 5.72
C MET A 667 -14.75 9.81 6.80
N GLY A 668 -14.95 11.13 6.62
CA GLY A 668 -14.48 12.15 7.56
C GLY A 668 -15.59 12.97 8.23
N PHE A 669 -16.87 12.72 7.93
CA PHE A 669 -17.97 13.58 8.39
C PHE A 669 -18.03 13.70 9.92
N PHE A 670 -18.01 12.56 10.63
CA PHE A 670 -18.08 12.54 12.09
C PHE A 670 -16.83 13.13 12.75
N ILE A 671 -15.64 12.79 12.26
CA ILE A 671 -14.37 13.36 12.75
C ILE A 671 -14.34 14.88 12.54
N ARG A 672 -14.82 15.36 11.40
CA ARG A 672 -14.89 16.80 11.09
C ARG A 672 -15.89 17.53 11.98
N ILE A 673 -17.05 16.95 12.25
CA ILE A 673 -18.02 17.53 13.19
C ILE A 673 -17.42 17.59 14.59
N LEU A 674 -16.86 16.49 15.09
CA LEU A 674 -16.26 16.44 16.41
C LEU A 674 -15.09 17.41 16.53
N GLY A 675 -14.19 17.45 15.53
CA GLY A 675 -13.09 18.40 15.46
C GLY A 675 -13.55 19.86 15.39
N THR A 676 -14.68 20.12 14.72
CA THR A 676 -15.29 21.46 14.70
C THR A 676 -15.82 21.83 16.09
N ILE A 677 -16.53 20.94 16.79
CA ILE A 677 -17.05 21.18 18.15
C ILE A 677 -15.89 21.48 19.11
N ILE A 678 -14.85 20.65 19.11
CA ILE A 678 -13.67 20.85 19.95
C ILE A 678 -12.99 22.17 19.61
N GLY A 679 -12.84 22.50 18.31
CA GLY A 679 -12.21 23.74 17.89
C GLY A 679 -12.99 25.01 18.16
N LEU A 680 -14.31 24.92 18.20
CA LEU A 680 -15.15 26.02 18.64
C LEU A 680 -14.99 26.28 20.13
N LEU A 681 -15.02 25.22 20.96
CA LEU A 681 -14.84 25.34 22.40
C LEU A 681 -13.47 25.95 22.73
N LEU A 682 -12.41 25.42 22.11
CA LEU A 682 -11.05 25.95 22.27
C LEU A 682 -10.92 27.37 21.69
N GLY A 683 -11.54 27.66 20.54
CA GLY A 683 -11.53 28.99 19.94
C GLY A 683 -12.20 30.05 20.80
N ILE A 684 -13.31 29.69 21.46
CA ILE A 684 -13.97 30.55 22.47
C ILE A 684 -13.01 30.81 23.63
N VAL A 685 -12.41 29.76 24.20
CA VAL A 685 -11.47 29.88 25.32
C VAL A 685 -10.31 30.81 24.94
N VAL A 686 -9.68 30.61 23.78
CA VAL A 686 -8.59 31.45 23.29
C VAL A 686 -9.02 32.92 23.12
N TRP A 687 -10.22 33.16 22.56
CA TRP A 687 -10.75 34.51 22.42
C TRP A 687 -10.92 35.21 23.77
N TYR A 688 -11.58 34.57 24.75
CA TYR A 688 -11.82 35.21 26.05
C TYR A 688 -10.55 35.35 26.91
N ILE A 689 -9.56 34.47 26.75
CA ILE A 689 -8.23 34.66 27.34
C ILE A 689 -7.56 35.91 26.75
N GLY A 690 -7.64 36.10 25.43
CA GLY A 690 -7.01 37.22 24.74
C GLY A 690 -7.78 38.54 24.82
N ALA A 691 -9.11 38.50 24.97
CA ALA A 691 -9.98 39.67 24.86
C ALA A 691 -10.72 40.06 26.14
N GLY A 692 -10.89 39.14 27.09
CA GLY A 692 -11.79 39.35 28.23
C GLY A 692 -13.20 39.76 27.76
N ASN A 693 -13.72 40.85 28.33
CA ASN A 693 -15.02 41.44 27.95
C ASN A 693 -14.90 42.60 26.93
N GLY A 694 -13.69 42.92 26.46
CA GLY A 694 -13.43 44.06 25.58
C GLY A 694 -13.21 43.68 24.11
N ASN A 695 -12.70 44.63 23.32
CA ASN A 695 -12.45 44.47 21.87
C ASN A 695 -11.19 43.65 21.52
N GLY A 696 -10.57 42.96 22.49
CA GLY A 696 -9.35 42.17 22.28
C GLY A 696 -8.06 42.88 22.68
N ASN A 697 -7.17 42.23 23.45
CA ASN A 697 -5.79 42.68 23.62
C ASN A 697 -4.90 42.09 22.50
N PRO A 698 -4.25 42.93 21.67
CA PRO A 698 -3.28 42.52 20.65
C PRO A 698 -2.32 41.39 21.08
N TYR A 699 -1.68 41.55 22.24
CA TYR A 699 -0.65 40.63 22.70
C TYR A 699 -1.25 39.32 23.22
N GLY A 700 -2.37 39.41 23.94
CA GLY A 700 -3.06 38.24 24.48
C GLY A 700 -3.56 37.31 23.38
N ILE A 701 -4.10 37.87 22.29
CA ILE A 701 -4.62 37.09 21.16
C ILE A 701 -3.51 36.38 20.39
N VAL A 702 -2.37 37.04 20.15
CA VAL A 702 -1.21 36.44 19.47
C VAL A 702 -0.63 35.29 20.29
N ILE A 703 -0.42 35.50 21.60
CA ILE A 703 0.17 34.48 22.49
C ILE A 703 -0.78 33.28 22.66
N ALA A 704 -2.06 33.53 22.96
CA ALA A 704 -3.03 32.47 23.18
C ALA A 704 -3.28 31.62 21.91
N SER A 705 -3.26 32.25 20.73
CA SER A 705 -3.49 31.54 19.45
C SER A 705 -2.28 30.74 18.97
N THR A 706 -1.06 31.18 19.30
CA THR A 706 0.18 30.47 18.91
C THR A 706 0.46 29.26 19.80
N ALA A 707 0.00 29.27 21.06
CA ALA A 707 0.19 28.18 22.01
C ALA A 707 -0.63 26.91 21.69
N MET A 708 -1.74 27.01 20.95
CA MET A 708 -2.68 25.89 20.72
C MET A 708 -2.58 25.29 19.30
N TRP A 709 -1.40 24.81 18.90
CA TRP A 709 -1.19 24.20 17.57
C TRP A 709 -1.60 22.72 17.51
N THR A 710 -2.82 22.44 17.06
CA THR A 710 -3.29 21.06 16.72
C THR A 710 -4.10 21.05 15.40
N MET A 711 -4.52 19.91 14.87
CA MET A 711 -5.42 19.83 13.69
C MET A 711 -6.73 20.65 13.86
N VAL A 712 -7.06 21.00 15.11
CA VAL A 712 -8.20 21.83 15.51
C VAL A 712 -7.93 23.34 15.29
N SER A 713 -6.69 23.73 14.98
CA SER A 713 -6.23 25.13 14.88
C SER A 713 -6.99 25.94 13.85
N THR A 714 -7.42 25.36 12.72
CA THR A 714 -8.12 26.13 11.69
C THR A 714 -9.42 26.73 12.22
N THR A 715 -10.21 25.95 12.96
CA THR A 715 -11.46 26.42 13.58
C THR A 715 -11.21 27.44 14.68
N ILE A 716 -10.17 27.24 15.49
CA ILE A 716 -9.73 28.20 16.53
C ILE A 716 -9.40 29.55 15.89
N LEU A 717 -8.58 29.55 14.83
CA LEU A 717 -8.17 30.74 14.11
C LEU A 717 -9.33 31.40 13.35
N PHE A 718 -10.28 30.62 12.84
CA PHE A 718 -11.52 31.16 12.29
C PHE A 718 -12.30 31.94 13.32
N VAL A 719 -12.49 31.40 14.53
CA VAL A 719 -13.23 32.08 15.62
C VAL A 719 -12.51 33.34 16.07
N VAL A 720 -11.21 33.23 16.33
CA VAL A 720 -10.39 34.33 16.86
C VAL A 720 -10.20 35.43 15.81
N GLY A 721 -9.82 35.06 14.58
CA GLY A 721 -9.57 36.01 13.50
C GLY A 721 -10.82 36.79 13.09
N TYR A 722 -11.98 36.12 12.98
CA TYR A 722 -13.23 36.83 12.72
C TYR A 722 -13.69 37.71 13.88
N SER A 723 -13.53 37.25 15.12
CA SER A 723 -13.87 38.07 16.30
C SER A 723 -13.02 39.33 16.35
N TRP A 724 -11.73 39.21 16.02
CA TRP A 724 -10.82 40.36 15.94
C TRP A 724 -11.24 41.37 14.87
N ILE A 725 -11.56 40.90 13.66
CA ILE A 725 -11.95 41.79 12.56
C ILE A 725 -13.29 42.45 12.84
N ASN A 726 -14.27 41.71 13.36
CA ASN A 726 -15.57 42.30 13.69
C ASN A 726 -15.47 43.34 14.81
N ALA A 727 -14.53 43.19 15.75
CA ALA A 727 -14.32 44.15 16.84
C ALA A 727 -13.58 45.42 16.40
N ASN A 728 -12.66 45.32 15.43
CA ASN A 728 -11.74 46.39 15.06
C ASN A 728 -12.00 47.02 13.68
N HIS A 729 -12.72 46.33 12.79
CA HIS A 729 -13.12 46.83 11.48
C HIS A 729 -14.64 47.00 11.41
N PRO A 730 -15.16 48.24 11.33
CA PRO A 730 -16.60 48.46 11.19
C PRO A 730 -17.07 47.90 9.83
N SER A 731 -17.94 46.89 9.87
CA SER A 731 -18.55 46.26 8.69
C SER A 731 -20.07 46.24 8.82
N LEU A 732 -20.78 46.35 7.70
CA LEU A 732 -22.24 46.24 7.66
C LEU A 732 -22.65 44.79 7.91
N GLY A 733 -23.51 44.57 8.90
CA GLY A 733 -23.99 43.23 9.30
C GLY A 733 -22.91 42.40 9.99
N SER A 734 -22.47 42.81 11.19
CA SER A 734 -21.49 42.06 11.97
C SER A 734 -22.17 40.88 12.72
N PRO A 735 -21.74 39.63 12.51
CA PRO A 735 -22.38 38.47 13.12
C PRO A 735 -22.17 38.35 14.64
N GLY A 736 -21.32 39.21 15.22
CA GLY A 736 -20.94 39.24 16.64
C GLY A 736 -19.46 38.91 16.88
N VAL A 737 -19.09 38.79 18.17
CA VAL A 737 -17.73 38.42 18.64
C VAL A 737 -17.82 37.28 19.67
N GLY A 738 -16.77 36.47 19.80
CA GLY A 738 -16.69 35.40 20.80
C GLY A 738 -17.78 34.35 20.63
N ILE A 739 -18.54 34.05 21.70
CA ILE A 739 -19.58 33.00 21.71
C ILE A 739 -20.61 33.22 20.59
N THR A 740 -21.08 34.46 20.42
CA THR A 740 -22.15 34.79 19.45
C THR A 740 -21.76 34.50 18.01
N LEU A 741 -20.47 34.66 17.69
CA LEU A 741 -19.93 34.29 16.39
C LEU A 741 -19.72 32.78 16.28
N SER A 742 -19.14 32.15 17.32
CA SER A 742 -18.73 30.74 17.29
C SER A 742 -19.90 29.81 16.97
N TRP A 743 -21.05 29.96 17.63
CA TRP A 743 -22.19 29.07 17.35
C TRP A 743 -22.79 29.29 15.95
N LYS A 744 -22.83 30.54 15.47
CA LYS A 744 -23.29 30.84 14.09
C LYS A 744 -22.38 30.19 13.06
N ARG A 745 -21.05 30.19 13.29
CA ARG A 745 -20.07 29.51 12.45
C ARG A 745 -20.22 27.99 12.52
N ALA A 746 -20.42 27.44 13.71
CA ALA A 746 -20.70 26.02 13.90
C ALA A 746 -21.88 25.58 13.03
N LEU A 747 -22.96 26.36 13.06
CA LEU A 747 -24.16 26.09 12.30
C LEU A 747 -23.90 26.09 10.78
N LEU A 748 -23.14 27.06 10.25
CA LEU A 748 -22.79 27.09 8.82
C LEU A 748 -21.96 25.89 8.39
N VAL A 749 -21.02 25.46 9.24
CA VAL A 749 -20.20 24.26 8.97
C VAL A 749 -21.07 23.01 8.97
N ILE A 750 -22.00 22.88 9.95
CA ILE A 750 -22.97 21.79 10.00
C ILE A 750 -23.87 21.78 8.77
N ILE A 751 -24.39 22.95 8.34
CA ILE A 751 -25.22 23.08 7.14
C ILE A 751 -24.43 22.67 5.89
N GLY A 752 -23.19 23.14 5.74
CA GLY A 752 -22.32 22.80 4.62
C GLY A 752 -22.04 21.30 4.54
N PHE A 753 -21.66 20.68 5.66
CA PHE A 753 -21.43 19.25 5.71
C PHE A 753 -22.71 18.43 5.55
N ALA A 754 -23.84 18.87 6.10
CA ALA A 754 -25.13 18.20 5.91
C ALA A 754 -25.56 18.22 4.44
N ALA A 755 -25.41 19.36 3.75
CA ALA A 755 -25.70 19.47 2.33
C ALA A 755 -24.77 18.57 1.49
N ALA A 756 -23.47 18.55 1.80
CA ALA A 756 -22.51 17.65 1.17
C ALA A 756 -22.88 16.17 1.39
N PHE A 757 -23.28 15.81 2.61
CA PHE A 757 -23.74 14.46 2.96
C PHE A 757 -24.99 14.05 2.17
N VAL A 758 -26.00 14.91 2.08
CA VAL A 758 -27.23 14.66 1.30
C VAL A 758 -26.91 14.38 -0.17
N VAL A 759 -26.05 15.20 -0.78
CA VAL A 759 -25.64 15.04 -2.18
C VAL A 759 -24.74 13.81 -2.39
N MET A 760 -24.04 13.34 -1.35
CA MET A 760 -23.25 12.10 -1.40
C MET A 760 -24.12 10.83 -1.29
N VAL A 761 -25.19 10.88 -0.50
CA VAL A 761 -26.11 9.74 -0.34
C VAL A 761 -26.97 9.54 -1.58
N PHE A 762 -27.40 10.63 -2.23
CA PHE A 762 -28.18 10.57 -3.46
C PHE A 762 -27.28 10.51 -4.72
N PRO A 763 -27.60 9.74 -5.77
CA PRO A 763 -28.67 8.73 -5.90
C PRO A 763 -28.28 7.34 -5.38
N ASN A 764 -26.98 7.00 -5.28
CA ASN A 764 -26.50 5.72 -4.74
C ASN A 764 -25.47 5.96 -3.62
N PRO A 765 -25.74 5.55 -2.38
CA PRO A 765 -24.75 5.62 -1.31
C PRO A 765 -23.65 4.58 -1.55
N ILE A 766 -22.39 5.01 -1.48
CA ILE A 766 -21.24 4.10 -1.46
C ILE A 766 -20.97 3.78 0.01
N SER A 767 -21.48 2.64 0.49
CA SER A 767 -21.20 2.18 1.85
C SER A 767 -19.71 1.82 2.00
N SER A 768 -19.11 2.20 3.13
CA SER A 768 -17.70 1.88 3.42
C SER A 768 -17.46 0.38 3.47
N ARG A 769 -18.45 -0.40 3.94
CA ARG A 769 -18.40 -1.87 3.99
C ARG A 769 -18.35 -2.50 2.61
N VAL A 770 -19.14 -1.97 1.67
CA VAL A 770 -19.13 -2.43 0.27
C VAL A 770 -17.80 -2.08 -0.39
N LEU A 771 -17.24 -0.91 -0.05
CA LEU A 771 -15.92 -0.52 -0.51
C LEU A 771 -14.85 -1.48 0.01
N VAL A 772 -14.84 -1.77 1.33
CA VAL A 772 -13.89 -2.73 1.94
C VAL A 772 -13.95 -4.08 1.24
N ARG A 773 -15.16 -4.63 1.06
CA ARG A 773 -15.37 -5.91 0.39
C ARG A 773 -14.85 -5.90 -1.05
N LYS A 774 -15.17 -4.87 -1.84
CA LYS A 774 -14.74 -4.76 -3.24
C LYS A 774 -13.25 -4.49 -3.39
N THR A 775 -12.63 -3.75 -2.47
CA THR A 775 -11.19 -3.52 -2.46
C THR A 775 -10.45 -4.81 -2.11
N LEU A 776 -10.88 -5.55 -1.08
CA LEU A 776 -10.33 -6.87 -0.78
C LEU A 776 -10.48 -7.83 -1.96
N ALA A 777 -11.63 -7.81 -2.65
CA ALA A 777 -11.85 -8.60 -3.86
C ALA A 777 -10.88 -8.23 -4.99
N ALA A 778 -10.68 -6.94 -5.24
CA ALA A 778 -9.76 -6.45 -6.24
C ALA A 778 -8.31 -6.82 -5.91
N THR A 779 -7.92 -6.76 -4.63
CA THR A 779 -6.59 -7.15 -4.16
C THR A 779 -6.32 -8.63 -4.44
N ILE A 780 -7.28 -9.52 -4.18
CA ILE A 780 -7.14 -10.96 -4.52
C ILE A 780 -6.89 -11.14 -6.01
N GLY A 781 -7.65 -10.44 -6.85
CA GLY A 781 -7.49 -10.50 -8.30
C GLY A 781 -6.12 -10.01 -8.76
N GLU A 782 -5.63 -8.90 -8.21
CA GLU A 782 -4.32 -8.36 -8.59
C GLU A 782 -3.17 -9.21 -8.05
N THR A 783 -3.26 -9.74 -6.83
CA THR A 783 -2.28 -10.72 -6.33
C THR A 783 -2.24 -11.96 -7.20
N GLY A 784 -3.39 -12.44 -7.69
CA GLY A 784 -3.45 -13.52 -8.68
C GLY A 784 -2.80 -13.17 -10.02
N ASN A 785 -2.96 -11.94 -10.51
CA ASN A 785 -2.29 -11.47 -11.73
C ASN A 785 -0.76 -11.40 -11.55
N ILE A 786 -0.28 -10.97 -10.38
CA ILE A 786 1.16 -10.94 -10.08
C ILE A 786 1.68 -12.38 -10.03
N LEU A 787 1.00 -13.29 -9.34
CA LEU A 787 1.36 -14.71 -9.29
C LEU A 787 1.41 -15.34 -10.70
N ALA A 788 0.44 -15.03 -11.57
CA ALA A 788 0.44 -15.48 -12.96
C ALA A 788 1.65 -14.96 -13.74
N GLY A 789 2.00 -13.68 -13.55
CA GLY A 789 3.19 -13.08 -14.16
C GLY A 789 4.51 -13.73 -13.70
N GLU A 790 4.58 -14.17 -12.44
CA GLU A 790 5.72 -14.93 -11.92
C GLU A 790 5.79 -16.33 -12.50
N ILE A 791 4.66 -17.05 -12.57
CA ILE A 791 4.61 -18.39 -13.15
C ILE A 791 5.01 -18.37 -14.63
N GLU A 792 4.55 -17.38 -15.39
CA GLU A 792 5.00 -17.19 -16.78
C GLU A 792 6.49 -16.87 -16.87
N ALA A 793 7.06 -16.19 -15.88
CA ALA A 793 8.52 -15.99 -15.76
C ALA A 793 9.27 -17.31 -15.67
N PHE A 794 8.81 -18.21 -14.78
CA PHE A 794 9.40 -19.53 -14.61
C PHE A 794 9.33 -20.35 -15.91
N LEU A 795 8.19 -20.30 -16.59
CA LEU A 795 7.99 -21.01 -17.86
C LEU A 795 8.86 -20.43 -18.99
N ALA A 796 9.04 -19.11 -19.04
CA ALA A 796 9.92 -18.47 -20.03
C ALA A 796 11.40 -18.86 -19.83
N GLU A 797 11.87 -18.93 -18.59
CA GLU A 797 13.22 -19.43 -18.27
C GLU A 797 13.36 -20.92 -18.58
N GLU A 798 12.33 -21.73 -18.32
CA GLU A 798 12.32 -23.14 -18.70
C GLU A 798 12.39 -23.33 -20.22
N ALA A 799 11.71 -22.48 -20.99
CA ALA A 799 11.81 -22.51 -22.44
C ALA A 799 13.24 -22.23 -22.95
N LYS A 800 14.02 -21.37 -22.25
CA LYS A 800 15.45 -21.18 -22.53
C LYS A 800 16.27 -22.42 -22.22
N ALA A 801 16.01 -23.08 -21.09
CA ALA A 801 16.67 -24.34 -20.73
C ALA A 801 16.45 -25.42 -21.81
N ARG A 802 15.23 -25.51 -22.40
CA ARG A 802 14.97 -26.43 -23.53
C ARG A 802 15.76 -26.09 -24.79
N ARG A 803 16.05 -24.81 -25.03
CA ARG A 803 16.89 -24.36 -26.15
C ARG A 803 18.38 -24.62 -25.92
N GLY A 804 18.77 -25.08 -24.74
CA GLY A 804 20.17 -25.29 -24.36
C GLY A 804 20.91 -23.99 -24.02
N GLU A 805 20.18 -22.89 -23.82
CA GLU A 805 20.71 -21.62 -23.32
C GLU A 805 20.75 -21.70 -21.79
N TYR A 806 21.95 -21.86 -21.24
CA TYR A 806 22.19 -21.86 -19.79
C TYR A 806 22.88 -20.55 -19.42
N ASP A 807 22.10 -19.61 -18.87
CA ASP A 807 22.65 -18.41 -18.26
C ASP A 807 22.99 -18.70 -16.79
N ASP A 808 24.22 -18.36 -16.38
CA ASP A 808 24.60 -18.33 -14.97
C ASP A 808 24.08 -17.00 -14.37
N PRO A 809 23.14 -17.02 -13.41
CA PRO A 809 22.61 -15.80 -12.79
C PRO A 809 23.65 -15.05 -11.94
N LEU A 810 24.78 -15.67 -11.59
CA LEU A 810 25.85 -15.07 -10.79
C LEU A 810 26.91 -14.34 -11.64
N VAL A 811 27.00 -14.63 -12.95
CA VAL A 811 27.97 -13.99 -13.86
C VAL A 811 27.28 -12.86 -14.64
N GLY A 812 27.00 -11.77 -13.94
CA GLY A 812 26.76 -10.49 -14.61
C GLY A 812 28.09 -9.96 -15.13
N THR A 813 28.35 -10.13 -16.43
CA THR A 813 29.42 -9.50 -17.24
C THR A 813 30.44 -8.67 -16.46
N ASP A 814 31.66 -9.21 -16.36
CA ASP A 814 32.86 -8.48 -15.97
C ASP A 814 32.98 -7.13 -16.70
N GLY A 815 33.27 -6.08 -15.95
CA GLY A 815 33.85 -4.84 -16.46
C GLY A 815 32.88 -3.66 -16.59
N GLY A 816 33.02 -2.72 -15.65
CA GLY A 816 32.90 -1.27 -15.87
C GLY A 816 31.56 -0.70 -16.34
N GLU A 817 31.03 0.22 -15.53
CA GLU A 817 29.91 1.14 -15.79
C GLU A 817 28.49 0.62 -15.45
N VAL A 818 27.98 1.15 -14.33
CA VAL A 818 26.62 0.95 -13.80
C VAL A 818 25.63 1.85 -14.57
N GLY A 819 25.12 1.36 -15.70
CA GLY A 819 23.99 1.94 -16.44
C GLY A 819 22.72 1.09 -16.31
N GLU A 820 21.54 1.71 -16.45
CA GLU A 820 20.23 1.02 -16.48
C GLU A 820 20.17 -0.09 -17.56
N ASP A 821 21.02 0.01 -18.58
CA ASP A 821 21.08 -0.86 -19.76
C ASP A 821 21.79 -2.22 -19.56
N LYS A 822 22.38 -2.54 -18.39
CA LYS A 822 23.07 -3.83 -18.13
C LYS A 822 22.64 -4.62 -16.87
N ALA A 823 21.47 -4.35 -16.28
CA ALA A 823 20.96 -5.20 -15.20
C ALA A 823 20.45 -6.55 -15.76
N SER A 824 20.67 -7.66 -15.04
CA SER A 824 20.13 -8.99 -15.42
C SER A 824 18.63 -8.88 -15.72
N PRO A 825 18.12 -9.51 -16.79
CA PRO A 825 16.69 -9.49 -17.12
C PRO A 825 15.77 -9.85 -15.94
N LYS A 826 16.20 -10.82 -15.11
CA LYS A 826 15.50 -11.21 -13.87
C LYS A 826 15.43 -10.05 -12.87
N GLU A 827 16.50 -9.31 -12.70
CA GLU A 827 16.58 -8.19 -11.75
C GLU A 827 15.77 -6.97 -12.21
N ARG A 828 15.71 -6.69 -13.52
CA ARG A 828 14.80 -5.66 -14.07
C ARG A 828 13.35 -6.01 -13.78
N ARG A 829 12.96 -7.26 -14.01
CA ARG A 829 11.63 -7.78 -13.71
C ARG A 829 11.26 -7.60 -12.23
N VAL A 830 12.15 -7.95 -11.30
CA VAL A 830 11.92 -7.74 -9.85
C VAL A 830 11.62 -6.26 -9.55
N ARG A 831 12.30 -5.31 -10.19
CA ARG A 831 12.03 -3.87 -10.01
C ARG A 831 10.68 -3.45 -10.58
N GLU A 832 10.25 -4.01 -11.70
CA GLU A 832 8.95 -3.72 -12.33
C GLU A 832 7.78 -4.30 -11.54
N ILE A 833 7.86 -5.58 -11.19
CA ILE A 833 6.88 -6.27 -10.37
C ILE A 833 6.82 -5.65 -8.98
N GLY A 834 7.96 -5.17 -8.50
CA GLY A 834 8.05 -4.37 -7.31
C GLY A 834 7.13 -3.15 -7.29
N LYS A 835 6.83 -2.53 -8.45
CA LYS A 835 5.84 -1.45 -8.54
C LYS A 835 4.42 -1.94 -8.23
N ARG A 836 4.05 -3.11 -8.74
CA ARG A 836 2.71 -3.70 -8.54
C ARG A 836 2.52 -4.18 -7.10
N VAL A 837 3.53 -4.88 -6.56
CA VAL A 837 3.51 -5.35 -5.17
C VAL A 837 3.44 -4.18 -4.19
N LEU A 838 4.18 -3.09 -4.45
CA LEU A 838 4.08 -1.86 -3.65
C LEU A 838 2.67 -1.26 -3.75
N ALA A 839 2.07 -1.20 -4.95
CA ALA A 839 0.71 -0.70 -5.11
C ALA A 839 -0.33 -1.53 -4.32
N VAL A 840 -0.22 -2.87 -4.34
CA VAL A 840 -1.08 -3.75 -3.53
C VAL A 840 -0.87 -3.51 -2.03
N SER A 841 0.39 -3.38 -1.60
CA SER A 841 0.72 -3.11 -0.19
C SER A 841 0.13 -1.78 0.30
N ILE A 842 0.22 -0.73 -0.52
CA ILE A 842 -0.36 0.59 -0.24
C ILE A 842 -1.88 0.49 -0.12
N ARG A 843 -2.54 -0.21 -1.05
CA ARG A 843 -4.00 -0.38 -1.01
C ARG A 843 -4.47 -1.14 0.23
N LEU A 844 -3.75 -2.19 0.64
CA LEU A 844 -4.02 -2.89 1.89
C LEU A 844 -3.88 -1.93 3.09
N ARG A 845 -2.82 -1.11 3.14
CA ARG A 845 -2.65 -0.12 4.21
C ARG A 845 -3.81 0.90 4.27
N GLU A 846 -4.17 1.49 3.13
CA GLU A 846 -5.30 2.44 3.04
C GLU A 846 -6.64 1.79 3.47
N LEU A 847 -6.80 0.50 3.18
CA LEU A 847 -7.97 -0.28 3.55
C LEU A 847 -8.09 -0.45 5.07
N TYR A 848 -6.98 -0.58 5.80
CA TYR A 848 -7.01 -0.78 7.26
C TYR A 848 -7.73 0.38 7.97
N GLU A 849 -7.47 1.63 7.57
CA GLU A 849 -8.21 2.78 8.10
C GLU A 849 -9.72 2.65 7.82
N SER A 850 -10.08 2.33 6.58
CA SER A 850 -11.48 2.16 6.19
C SER A 850 -12.19 1.00 6.92
N LEU A 851 -11.45 -0.05 7.29
CA LEU A 851 -11.94 -1.20 8.06
C LEU A 851 -12.33 -0.77 9.49
N THR A 852 -11.49 0.04 10.13
CA THR A 852 -11.81 0.59 11.46
C THR A 852 -13.02 1.52 11.41
N PHE A 853 -13.17 2.33 10.36
CA PHE A 853 -14.35 3.19 10.17
C PHE A 853 -15.63 2.41 9.87
N ALA A 854 -15.55 1.33 9.11
CA ALA A 854 -16.69 0.48 8.76
C ALA A 854 -17.38 -0.14 9.99
N ARG A 855 -16.65 -0.30 11.11
CA ARG A 855 -17.21 -0.72 12.41
C ARG A 855 -18.23 0.29 12.96
N PHE A 856 -18.02 1.60 12.71
CA PHE A 856 -18.86 2.68 13.24
C PHE A 856 -20.04 3.07 12.33
N GLU A 857 -20.12 2.54 11.11
CA GLU A 857 -21.26 2.80 10.21
C GLU A 857 -22.57 2.20 10.79
N PRO A 858 -23.72 2.89 10.75
CA PRO A 858 -24.98 2.34 11.25
C PRO A 858 -25.33 1.01 10.55
N GLN A 859 -25.78 0.03 11.33
CA GLN A 859 -26.10 -1.32 10.84
C GLN A 859 -27.59 -1.41 10.49
N LEU A 860 -27.93 -1.16 9.22
CA LEU A 860 -29.33 -1.19 8.74
C LEU A 860 -29.82 -2.59 8.35
N ALA A 861 -28.91 -3.51 7.99
CA ALA A 861 -29.25 -4.81 7.39
C ALA A 861 -28.76 -6.04 8.21
N GLY A 862 -28.18 -5.82 9.39
CA GLY A 862 -27.64 -6.87 10.26
C GLY A 862 -26.24 -6.56 10.81
N THR A 863 -25.71 -7.47 11.62
CA THR A 863 -24.36 -7.37 12.20
C THR A 863 -23.30 -7.60 11.15
N TRP A 864 -22.40 -6.63 10.98
CA TRP A 864 -21.29 -6.75 10.03
C TRP A 864 -20.16 -7.62 10.66
N PRO A 865 -19.69 -8.68 9.98
CA PRO A 865 -18.69 -9.60 10.51
C PRO A 865 -17.27 -9.00 10.42
N SER A 866 -16.96 -8.04 11.29
CA SER A 866 -15.68 -7.31 11.25
C SER A 866 -14.46 -8.22 11.46
N GLU A 867 -14.58 -9.25 12.30
CA GLU A 867 -13.49 -10.19 12.60
C GLU A 867 -13.07 -11.01 11.37
N GLU A 868 -14.03 -11.45 10.54
CA GLU A 868 -13.73 -12.20 9.32
C GLU A 868 -13.08 -11.32 8.25
N TYR A 869 -13.46 -10.04 8.14
CA TYR A 869 -12.79 -9.10 7.24
C TYR A 869 -11.37 -8.76 7.69
N GLU A 870 -11.12 -8.66 9.00
CA GLU A 870 -9.77 -8.51 9.56
C GLU A 870 -8.91 -9.74 9.30
N ARG A 871 -9.47 -10.92 9.51
CA ARG A 871 -8.79 -12.18 9.19
C ARG A 871 -8.46 -12.27 7.70
N LEU A 872 -9.38 -11.90 6.81
CA LEU A 872 -9.13 -11.87 5.37
C LEU A 872 -8.03 -10.87 4.99
N PHE A 873 -8.02 -9.70 5.62
CA PHE A 873 -6.98 -8.68 5.45
C PHE A 873 -5.59 -9.22 5.83
N ASP A 874 -5.47 -9.83 7.01
CA ASP A 874 -4.21 -10.43 7.48
C ASP A 874 -3.72 -11.55 6.56
N LEU A 875 -4.64 -12.40 6.08
CA LEU A 875 -4.33 -13.47 5.13
C LEU A 875 -3.81 -12.92 3.80
N GLN A 876 -4.41 -11.84 3.27
CA GLN A 876 -3.93 -11.20 2.04
C GLN A 876 -2.53 -10.57 2.22
N ALA A 877 -2.27 -9.94 3.37
CA ALA A 877 -0.95 -9.40 3.69
C ALA A 877 0.12 -10.50 3.76
N ARG A 878 -0.21 -11.65 4.36
CA ARG A 878 0.66 -12.84 4.41
C ARG A 878 0.86 -13.48 3.04
N LEU A 879 -0.20 -13.58 2.23
CA LEU A 879 -0.13 -14.07 0.84
C LEU A 879 0.84 -13.24 0.01
N LEU A 880 0.75 -11.91 0.12
CA LEU A 880 1.71 -10.99 -0.52
C LEU A 880 3.14 -11.18 0.01
N GLY A 881 3.27 -11.52 1.29
CA GLY A 881 4.53 -11.97 1.91
C GLY A 881 5.15 -13.19 1.23
N GLY A 882 4.37 -14.26 1.07
CA GLY A 882 4.78 -15.48 0.36
C GLY A 882 5.18 -15.21 -1.09
N LEU A 883 4.44 -14.33 -1.77
CA LEU A 883 4.72 -13.96 -3.16
C LEU A 883 6.06 -13.21 -3.30
N ILE A 884 6.38 -12.32 -2.36
CA ILE A 884 7.67 -11.61 -2.33
C ILE A 884 8.85 -12.57 -2.18
N ILE A 885 8.69 -13.60 -1.36
CA ILE A 885 9.72 -14.64 -1.16
C ILE A 885 9.93 -15.40 -2.46
N LEU A 886 8.83 -15.80 -3.12
CA LEU A 886 8.88 -16.48 -4.42
C LEU A 886 9.63 -15.65 -5.47
N ILE A 887 9.28 -14.36 -5.60
CA ILE A 887 9.93 -13.42 -6.52
C ILE A 887 11.44 -13.32 -6.24
N THR A 888 11.81 -13.21 -4.97
CA THR A 888 13.21 -13.01 -4.55
C THR A 888 14.05 -14.27 -4.78
N SER A 889 13.49 -15.44 -4.50
CA SER A 889 14.12 -16.74 -4.73
C SER A 889 14.29 -17.01 -6.23
N PHE A 890 13.25 -16.75 -7.04
CA PHE A 890 13.31 -16.93 -8.49
C PHE A 890 14.42 -16.12 -9.16
N ALA A 891 14.67 -14.90 -8.68
CA ALA A 891 15.71 -14.03 -9.22
C ALA A 891 17.12 -14.66 -9.16
N LYS A 892 17.34 -15.62 -8.25
CA LYS A 892 18.62 -16.32 -8.05
C LYS A 892 18.70 -17.68 -8.70
N GLN A 893 17.57 -18.32 -9.00
CA GLN A 893 17.55 -19.68 -9.51
C GLN A 893 18.15 -19.78 -10.91
N ASP A 894 19.04 -20.75 -11.08
CA ASP A 894 19.59 -21.13 -12.38
C ASP A 894 18.52 -21.75 -13.28
N THR A 895 18.73 -21.64 -14.58
CA THR A 895 17.87 -22.24 -15.62
C THR A 895 17.63 -23.74 -15.42
N ARG A 896 18.62 -24.48 -14.91
CA ARG A 896 18.52 -25.92 -14.60
C ARG A 896 17.55 -26.17 -13.44
N TRP A 897 17.65 -25.41 -12.36
CA TRP A 897 16.79 -25.55 -11.18
C TRP A 897 15.38 -25.02 -11.44
N CYS A 898 15.23 -23.97 -12.24
CA CYS A 898 13.93 -23.56 -12.77
C CYS A 898 13.26 -24.70 -13.57
N SER A 899 14.00 -25.38 -14.44
CA SER A 899 13.50 -26.53 -15.19
C SER A 899 13.11 -27.70 -14.28
N ALA A 900 13.92 -27.97 -13.25
CA ALA A 900 13.58 -28.97 -12.23
C ALA A 900 12.29 -28.60 -11.48
N LEU A 901 12.10 -27.34 -11.11
CA LEU A 901 10.88 -26.85 -10.47
C LEU A 901 9.65 -27.05 -11.36
N VAL A 902 9.76 -26.76 -12.66
CA VAL A 902 8.65 -26.88 -13.61
C VAL A 902 8.26 -28.34 -13.88
N HIS A 903 9.24 -29.21 -14.14
CA HIS A 903 8.93 -30.59 -14.58
C HIS A 903 8.75 -31.58 -13.45
N ARG A 904 9.40 -31.33 -12.31
CA ARG A 904 9.53 -32.33 -11.25
C ARG A 904 8.68 -32.01 -10.03
N THR A 905 8.19 -30.78 -9.86
CA THR A 905 7.24 -30.45 -8.79
C THR A 905 5.79 -30.49 -9.25
N PRO A 906 4.84 -30.87 -8.39
CA PRO A 906 3.41 -30.83 -8.73
C PRO A 906 2.85 -29.42 -8.80
N PHE A 907 3.54 -28.42 -8.21
CA PHE A 907 3.11 -27.02 -8.17
C PHE A 907 2.96 -26.39 -9.56
N MET A 908 3.79 -26.81 -10.52
CA MET A 908 3.81 -26.27 -11.89
C MET A 908 2.97 -27.10 -12.88
N ASN A 909 2.19 -28.07 -12.38
CA ASN A 909 1.28 -28.83 -13.24
C ASN A 909 0.22 -27.91 -13.86
N PRO A 910 0.04 -27.87 -15.19
CA PRO A 910 -0.92 -26.98 -15.84
C PRO A 910 -2.36 -27.12 -15.34
N ASN A 911 -2.79 -28.33 -14.99
CA ASN A 911 -4.14 -28.55 -14.46
C ASN A 911 -4.28 -27.97 -13.04
N PHE A 912 -3.24 -28.14 -12.21
CA PHE A 912 -3.22 -27.59 -10.86
C PHE A 912 -3.16 -26.06 -10.88
N LEU A 913 -2.33 -25.49 -11.76
CA LEU A 913 -2.26 -24.04 -11.96
C LEU A 913 -3.60 -23.46 -12.42
N SER A 914 -4.32 -24.17 -13.31
CA SER A 914 -5.69 -23.80 -13.69
C SER A 914 -6.62 -23.79 -12.48
N ASP A 915 -6.55 -24.79 -11.61
CA ASP A 915 -7.31 -24.84 -10.36
C ASP A 915 -6.98 -23.60 -9.49
N VAL A 916 -5.70 -23.30 -9.24
CA VAL A 916 -5.24 -22.15 -8.44
C VAL A 916 -5.72 -20.80 -8.99
N PHE A 917 -5.58 -20.55 -10.30
CA PHE A 917 -6.05 -19.29 -10.89
C PHE A 917 -7.57 -19.20 -10.91
N SER A 918 -8.26 -20.32 -11.11
CA SER A 918 -9.72 -20.36 -11.07
C SER A 918 -10.26 -20.05 -9.68
N THR A 919 -9.65 -20.61 -8.61
CA THR A 919 -10.08 -20.34 -7.23
C THR A 919 -9.87 -18.87 -6.88
N LEU A 920 -8.70 -18.28 -7.17
CA LEU A 920 -8.47 -16.83 -6.96
C LEU A 920 -9.47 -15.95 -7.71
N SER A 921 -9.79 -16.30 -8.96
CA SER A 921 -10.78 -15.59 -9.77
C SER A 921 -12.20 -15.72 -9.22
N VAL A 922 -12.59 -16.92 -8.76
CA VAL A 922 -13.87 -17.19 -8.11
C VAL A 922 -13.98 -16.44 -6.78
N LEU A 923 -12.96 -16.48 -5.93
CA LEU A 923 -12.93 -15.75 -4.65
C LEU A 923 -13.04 -14.23 -4.86
N SER A 924 -12.28 -13.70 -5.82
CA SER A 924 -12.35 -12.28 -6.19
C SER A 924 -13.75 -11.91 -6.69
N SER A 925 -14.34 -12.71 -7.59
CA SER A 925 -15.67 -12.43 -8.15
C SER A 925 -16.78 -12.58 -7.11
N ALA A 926 -16.72 -13.62 -6.27
CA ALA A 926 -17.68 -13.89 -5.20
C ALA A 926 -17.72 -12.75 -4.18
N LEU A 927 -16.56 -12.24 -3.75
CA LEU A 927 -16.50 -11.07 -2.87
C LEU A 927 -16.94 -9.79 -3.55
N LYS A 928 -16.56 -9.56 -4.82
CA LYS A 928 -16.89 -8.33 -5.54
C LYS A 928 -18.41 -8.15 -5.65
N ASP A 929 -19.09 -9.18 -6.14
CA ASP A 929 -20.52 -9.14 -6.43
C ASP A 929 -21.38 -9.59 -5.22
N GLY A 930 -20.79 -10.32 -4.26
CA GLY A 930 -21.49 -10.86 -3.10
C GLY A 930 -22.35 -12.08 -3.43
N HIS A 931 -21.91 -12.92 -4.37
CA HIS A 931 -22.59 -14.18 -4.71
C HIS A 931 -22.01 -15.35 -3.89
N PRO A 932 -22.80 -16.39 -3.61
CA PRO A 932 -22.31 -17.55 -2.89
C PRO A 932 -21.25 -18.30 -3.70
N LEU A 933 -20.30 -18.92 -2.99
CA LEU A 933 -19.32 -19.79 -3.64
C LEU A 933 -20.01 -20.99 -4.33
N PRO A 934 -19.42 -21.57 -5.39
CA PRO A 934 -19.90 -22.80 -5.98
C PRO A 934 -20.05 -23.91 -4.93
N ALA A 935 -20.98 -24.84 -5.14
CA ALA A 935 -21.31 -25.88 -4.16
C ALA A 935 -20.18 -26.84 -3.81
N TYR A 936 -19.17 -26.90 -4.68
CA TYR A 936 -17.94 -27.58 -4.38
C TYR A 936 -16.80 -26.78 -4.97
N LEU A 937 -15.90 -26.34 -4.10
CA LEU A 937 -14.64 -25.73 -4.48
C LEU A 937 -13.55 -26.60 -3.84
N PRO A 938 -12.70 -27.25 -4.66
CA PRO A 938 -11.74 -28.21 -4.13
C PRO A 938 -10.69 -27.49 -3.28
N THR A 939 -10.30 -28.12 -2.18
CA THR A 939 -9.12 -27.74 -1.39
C THR A 939 -7.88 -27.90 -2.26
N LEU A 940 -7.13 -26.82 -2.46
CA LEU A 940 -5.99 -26.83 -3.38
C LEU A 940 -4.89 -27.77 -2.88
N ARG A 941 -4.69 -27.88 -1.56
CA ARG A 941 -3.75 -28.86 -0.98
C ARG A 941 -4.09 -30.30 -1.35
N ASP A 942 -5.35 -30.71 -1.29
CA ASP A 942 -5.73 -32.08 -1.64
C ASP A 942 -5.59 -32.33 -3.14
N ARG A 943 -5.87 -31.31 -3.97
CA ARG A 943 -5.63 -31.36 -5.42
C ARG A 943 -4.15 -31.48 -5.78
N LEU A 944 -3.28 -30.80 -5.03
CA LEU A 944 -1.83 -30.91 -5.18
C LEU A 944 -1.36 -32.36 -4.95
N LEU A 945 -1.81 -32.97 -3.85
CA LEU A 945 -1.51 -34.36 -3.50
C LEU A 945 -2.07 -35.33 -4.55
N TYR A 946 -3.29 -35.09 -5.02
CA TYR A 946 -3.91 -35.87 -6.10
C TYR A 946 -3.06 -35.84 -7.37
N HIS A 947 -2.63 -34.65 -7.81
CA HIS A 947 -1.82 -34.51 -9.02
C HIS A 947 -0.45 -35.17 -8.89
N GLU A 948 0.15 -35.15 -7.71
CA GLU A 948 1.40 -35.85 -7.45
C GLU A 948 1.24 -37.37 -7.51
N TYR A 949 0.23 -37.93 -6.82
CA TYR A 949 -0.05 -39.36 -6.81
C TYR A 949 -0.23 -39.90 -8.24
N HIS A 950 -0.98 -39.17 -9.06
CA HIS A 950 -1.23 -39.55 -10.46
C HIS A 950 -0.05 -39.27 -11.40
N ALA A 951 0.76 -38.24 -11.14
CA ALA A 951 2.00 -38.00 -11.89
C ALA A 951 3.03 -39.11 -11.63
N GLY A 952 3.18 -39.55 -10.37
CA GLY A 952 4.10 -40.63 -9.97
C GLY A 952 3.79 -41.97 -10.63
N ARG A 953 2.51 -42.33 -10.78
CA ARG A 953 2.09 -43.58 -11.46
C ARG A 953 2.45 -43.64 -12.95
N ARG A 954 2.52 -42.51 -13.66
CA ARG A 954 2.94 -42.46 -15.08
C ARG A 954 4.44 -42.78 -15.25
N SER A 955 5.29 -42.35 -14.31
CA SER A 955 6.72 -42.67 -14.33
C SER A 955 6.96 -44.18 -14.17
N LEU A 956 6.25 -44.82 -13.23
CA LEU A 956 6.31 -46.27 -13.00
C LEU A 956 5.81 -47.09 -14.19
N TYR A 957 4.68 -46.71 -14.81
CA TYR A 957 4.16 -47.43 -15.99
C TYR A 957 5.11 -47.35 -17.19
N THR A 958 5.77 -46.20 -17.39
CA THR A 958 6.72 -46.01 -18.50
C THR A 958 7.98 -46.88 -18.32
N ARG A 959 8.49 -47.02 -17.09
CA ARG A 959 9.61 -47.93 -16.76
C ARG A 959 9.24 -49.40 -17.01
N VAL A 960 8.02 -49.83 -16.69
CA VAL A 960 7.55 -51.21 -16.93
C VAL A 960 7.36 -51.51 -18.43
N THR A 961 6.95 -50.52 -19.23
CA THR A 961 6.78 -50.73 -20.69
C THR A 961 8.09 -50.70 -21.49
N GLN A 962 9.20 -50.23 -20.93
CA GLN A 962 10.52 -50.23 -21.60
C GLN A 962 11.33 -51.52 -21.38
N SER A 963 10.92 -52.42 -20.48
CA SER A 963 11.45 -53.79 -20.45
C SER A 963 10.78 -54.63 -21.55
N ARG A 964 11.53 -54.85 -22.64
CA ARG A 964 11.21 -55.71 -23.79
C ARG A 964 10.52 -57.03 -23.38
N PRO A 965 9.34 -57.39 -23.93
CA PRO A 965 8.74 -58.68 -23.65
C PRO A 965 9.45 -59.80 -24.46
N PRO A 966 9.65 -61.01 -23.90
CA PRO A 966 10.07 -62.15 -24.71
C PRO A 966 8.89 -62.66 -25.56
N GLN A 967 9.22 -63.21 -26.73
CA GLN A 967 8.31 -63.72 -27.75
C GLN A 967 7.32 -64.78 -27.23
N PRO A 968 6.14 -64.93 -27.87
CA PRO A 968 5.14 -65.92 -27.48
C PRO A 968 5.50 -67.31 -28.04
N ARG A 969 5.44 -68.34 -27.19
CA ARG A 969 5.28 -69.74 -27.60
C ARG A 969 3.93 -70.27 -27.12
N PRO A 970 3.30 -71.20 -27.86
CA PRO A 970 1.87 -71.41 -27.81
C PRO A 970 1.44 -72.29 -26.64
N LEU A 971 0.19 -72.06 -26.22
CA LEU A 971 -0.53 -72.83 -25.23
C LEU A 971 -0.59 -74.33 -25.58
N SER A 972 -0.26 -75.16 -24.59
CA SER A 972 -0.82 -76.51 -24.47
C SER A 972 -1.38 -76.70 -23.07
N VAL A 973 -2.64 -77.11 -23.07
CA VAL A 973 -3.53 -77.45 -21.96
C VAL A 973 -3.12 -78.82 -21.40
N ASP A 974 -3.09 -79.01 -20.07
CA ASP A 974 -3.91 -80.03 -19.39
C ASP A 974 -3.61 -80.22 -17.88
N LEU A 975 -4.72 -80.16 -17.14
CA LEU A 975 -5.12 -80.85 -15.91
C LEU A 975 -4.19 -81.88 -15.23
N SER A 976 -4.09 -81.72 -13.89
CA SER A 976 -4.49 -82.70 -12.85
C SER A 976 -3.44 -83.00 -11.74
N LEU A 977 -3.96 -82.81 -10.51
CA LEU A 977 -3.83 -83.64 -9.31
C LEU A 977 -2.47 -83.90 -8.63
N SER A 978 -2.48 -83.47 -7.35
CA SER A 978 -2.06 -84.17 -6.13
C SER A 978 -0.58 -84.42 -5.82
N GLU A 979 -0.23 -83.85 -4.66
CA GLU A 979 0.47 -84.46 -3.51
C GLU A 979 2.00 -84.48 -3.43
N ASN A 980 2.42 -83.97 -2.26
CA ASN A 980 3.62 -84.24 -1.48
C ASN A 980 4.97 -83.72 -2.00
N GLU A 981 5.48 -82.68 -1.33
CA GLU A 981 6.69 -82.87 -0.51
C GLU A 981 6.86 -81.81 0.60
N LYS A 982 7.54 -82.25 1.65
CA LYS A 982 7.54 -81.74 3.02
C LYS A 982 8.48 -80.54 3.25
N VAL A 983 8.02 -79.65 4.14
CA VAL A 983 8.71 -79.07 5.33
C VAL A 983 10.13 -78.50 5.13
N LYS A 984 10.25 -77.18 5.35
CA LYS A 984 11.23 -76.63 6.30
C LYS A 984 10.85 -75.23 6.78
N ASP A 985 10.72 -75.13 8.10
CA ASP A 985 10.46 -73.93 8.88
C ASP A 985 11.45 -72.79 8.62
N LEU A 986 10.93 -71.56 8.55
CA LEU A 986 11.62 -70.34 8.97
C LEU A 986 10.56 -69.33 9.44
N GLN A 987 10.31 -69.40 10.75
CA GLN A 987 9.98 -68.31 11.68
C GLN A 987 9.22 -67.10 11.11
N SER A 988 7.95 -67.02 11.49
CA SER A 988 7.19 -65.78 11.56
C SER A 988 7.85 -64.75 12.48
N PRO A 989 7.84 -63.47 12.10
CA PRO A 989 7.46 -62.41 13.03
C PRO A 989 6.16 -61.77 12.55
N GLY A 990 5.19 -61.68 13.44
CA GLY A 990 3.98 -60.90 13.19
C GLY A 990 4.28 -59.41 13.13
N SER A 991 3.50 -58.69 12.32
CA SER A 991 3.19 -57.28 12.52
C SER A 991 1.98 -56.92 11.64
N GLU A 992 0.91 -56.53 12.32
CA GLU A 992 -0.08 -55.49 11.98
C GLU A 992 -0.30 -55.18 10.49
N SER A 993 -1.52 -55.44 10.02
CA SER A 993 -2.03 -54.86 8.77
C SER A 993 -2.15 -53.34 8.91
N GLU A 994 -1.13 -52.60 8.47
CA GLU A 994 -1.17 -51.12 8.34
C GLU A 994 -2.38 -50.73 7.46
N SER A 995 -3.12 -49.69 7.86
CA SER A 995 -4.24 -49.16 7.05
C SER A 995 -3.72 -48.54 5.74
N GLU A 996 -4.49 -48.57 4.64
CA GLU A 996 -4.05 -47.95 3.36
C GLU A 996 -3.73 -46.45 3.52
N MET A 997 -4.42 -45.76 4.43
CA MET A 997 -4.12 -44.38 4.81
C MET A 997 -2.72 -44.26 5.44
N GLU A 998 -2.31 -45.19 6.31
CA GLU A 998 -0.98 -45.20 6.91
C GLU A 998 0.13 -45.50 5.90
N VAL A 999 -0.14 -46.39 4.93
CA VAL A 999 0.75 -46.70 3.80
C VAL A 999 0.91 -45.49 2.90
N GLU A 1000 -0.18 -44.81 2.54
CA GLU A 1000 -0.14 -43.61 1.69
C GLU A 1000 0.52 -42.41 2.41
N ILE A 1001 0.29 -42.26 3.72
CA ILE A 1001 0.99 -41.28 4.56
C ILE A 1001 2.48 -41.63 4.67
N ARG A 1002 2.85 -42.92 4.73
CA ARG A 1002 4.25 -43.37 4.74
C ARG A 1002 4.97 -42.99 3.44
N GLU A 1003 4.33 -43.16 2.28
CA GLU A 1003 4.87 -42.76 0.97
C GLU A 1003 4.87 -41.23 0.73
N THR A 1004 3.93 -40.48 1.31
CA THR A 1004 3.85 -39.01 1.17
C THR A 1004 4.73 -38.25 2.15
N ALA A 1005 5.13 -38.88 3.26
CA ALA A 1005 6.08 -38.33 4.21
C ALA A 1005 7.55 -38.65 3.85
N GLY A 1006 7.82 -39.09 2.63
CA GLY A 1006 9.15 -39.55 2.18
C GLY A 1006 10.20 -38.44 2.06
N PRO A 1007 11.48 -38.81 1.88
CA PRO A 1007 12.65 -37.93 1.95
C PRO A 1007 12.70 -36.82 0.89
N ALA A 1008 11.93 -36.99 -0.18
CA ALA A 1008 11.87 -36.11 -1.35
C ALA A 1008 10.62 -35.19 -1.36
N LYS A 1009 9.90 -35.09 -0.24
CA LYS A 1009 8.60 -34.40 -0.17
C LYS A 1009 8.51 -33.38 0.97
N VAL A 1010 7.88 -32.24 0.69
CA VAL A 1010 7.55 -31.18 1.67
C VAL A 1010 6.04 -31.04 1.72
N ASP A 1011 5.46 -31.15 2.92
CA ASP A 1011 4.01 -31.09 3.12
C ASP A 1011 3.22 -32.09 2.25
N GLY A 1012 3.88 -33.21 1.91
CA GLY A 1012 3.31 -34.28 1.11
C GLY A 1012 3.59 -34.14 -0.38
N SER A 1013 4.12 -32.99 -0.81
CA SER A 1013 4.43 -32.63 -2.21
C SER A 1013 5.89 -32.85 -2.60
N SER A 1014 6.16 -33.49 -3.75
CA SER A 1014 7.52 -33.70 -4.25
C SER A 1014 8.27 -32.39 -4.46
N MET A 1015 9.51 -32.36 -3.96
CA MET A 1015 10.45 -31.24 -4.09
C MET A 1015 11.08 -31.16 -5.49
N GLY A 1016 10.67 -32.02 -6.43
CA GLY A 1016 11.25 -32.09 -7.74
C GLY A 1016 12.63 -32.74 -7.80
N LEU A 1017 12.96 -33.53 -6.77
CA LEU A 1017 14.12 -34.42 -6.73
C LEU A 1017 13.57 -35.84 -6.54
N GLU A 1018 13.92 -36.77 -7.42
CA GLU A 1018 13.56 -38.19 -7.22
C GLU A 1018 14.39 -38.77 -6.06
N ILE A 1019 13.86 -39.78 -5.35
CA ILE A 1019 14.56 -40.45 -4.24
C ILE A 1019 15.90 -41.04 -4.72
N ASP A 1020 15.95 -41.56 -5.96
CA ASP A 1020 17.16 -42.13 -6.58
C ASP A 1020 18.23 -41.08 -6.96
N GLU A 1021 17.83 -39.81 -7.05
CA GLU A 1021 18.68 -38.66 -7.39
C GLU A 1021 19.07 -37.81 -6.17
N LEU A 1022 18.46 -38.06 -4.99
CA LEU A 1022 18.83 -37.40 -3.75
C LEU A 1022 20.20 -37.93 -3.30
N THR A 1023 21.26 -37.25 -3.72
CA THR A 1023 22.64 -37.52 -3.30
C THR A 1023 23.13 -36.46 -2.34
N LEU A 1024 24.17 -36.80 -1.58
CA LEU A 1024 24.82 -35.83 -0.69
C LEU A 1024 25.35 -34.61 -1.47
N ASP A 1025 25.78 -34.81 -2.71
CA ASP A 1025 26.25 -33.74 -3.59
C ASP A 1025 25.13 -32.75 -3.96
N VAL A 1026 23.89 -33.24 -4.12
CA VAL A 1026 22.72 -32.40 -4.38
C VAL A 1026 22.34 -31.58 -3.15
N LEU A 1027 22.45 -32.15 -1.94
CA LEU A 1027 22.24 -31.41 -0.68
C LEU A 1027 23.29 -30.31 -0.44
N MET A 1028 24.49 -30.48 -0.97
CA MET A 1028 25.59 -29.51 -0.88
C MET A 1028 25.56 -28.45 -2.00
N ASP A 1029 24.70 -28.62 -3.02
CA ASP A 1029 24.55 -27.67 -4.12
C ASP A 1029 24.13 -26.28 -3.61
N GLY A 1030 24.74 -25.23 -4.18
CA GLY A 1030 24.48 -23.86 -3.77
C GLY A 1030 23.16 -23.27 -4.21
N GLN A 1031 22.49 -23.90 -5.17
CA GLN A 1031 21.19 -23.48 -5.67
C GLN A 1031 20.02 -24.15 -4.92
N LEU A 1032 20.28 -25.22 -4.16
CA LEU A 1032 19.25 -25.92 -3.40
C LEU A 1032 18.53 -25.01 -2.38
N PRO A 1033 19.19 -24.09 -1.65
CA PRO A 1033 18.49 -23.16 -0.76
C PRO A 1033 17.48 -22.26 -1.47
N ALA A 1034 17.82 -21.75 -2.66
CA ALA A 1034 16.89 -20.96 -3.46
C ALA A 1034 15.73 -21.84 -3.97
N HIS A 1035 16.01 -23.06 -4.44
CA HIS A 1035 14.98 -24.02 -4.89
C HIS A 1035 13.99 -24.39 -3.78
N SER A 1036 14.51 -24.79 -2.62
CA SER A 1036 13.71 -25.13 -1.43
C SER A 1036 12.88 -23.94 -0.94
N THR A 1037 13.42 -22.72 -1.00
CA THR A 1037 12.69 -21.50 -0.65
C THR A 1037 11.50 -21.26 -1.57
N ALA A 1038 11.64 -21.48 -2.89
CA ALA A 1038 10.51 -21.39 -3.82
C ALA A 1038 9.44 -22.44 -3.53
N VAL A 1039 9.82 -23.68 -3.22
CA VAL A 1039 8.89 -24.76 -2.85
C VAL A 1039 8.13 -24.40 -1.57
N MET A 1040 8.82 -23.91 -0.54
CA MET A 1040 8.19 -23.45 0.71
C MET A 1040 7.25 -22.25 0.48
N ALA A 1041 7.64 -21.32 -0.41
CA ALA A 1041 6.80 -20.20 -0.78
C ALA A 1041 5.52 -20.65 -1.51
N PHE A 1042 5.61 -21.60 -2.46
CA PHE A 1042 4.44 -22.18 -3.12
C PHE A 1042 3.50 -22.89 -2.14
N SER A 1043 4.04 -23.74 -1.26
CA SER A 1043 3.25 -24.43 -0.22
C SER A 1043 2.51 -23.40 0.67
N SER A 1044 3.21 -22.34 1.09
CA SER A 1044 2.63 -21.25 1.88
C SER A 1044 1.54 -20.49 1.12
N LEU A 1045 1.76 -20.14 -0.16
CA LEU A 1045 0.78 -19.47 -0.99
C LEU A 1045 -0.51 -20.29 -1.10
N ILE A 1046 -0.40 -21.58 -1.40
CA ILE A 1046 -1.56 -22.49 -1.50
C ILE A 1046 -2.29 -22.57 -0.16
N THR A 1047 -1.53 -22.69 0.92
CA THR A 1047 -2.08 -22.74 2.28
C THR A 1047 -2.93 -21.51 2.59
N ARG A 1048 -2.45 -20.32 2.26
CA ARG A 1048 -3.16 -19.05 2.48
C ARG A 1048 -4.39 -18.91 1.57
N ILE A 1049 -4.34 -19.42 0.33
CA ILE A 1049 -5.51 -19.40 -0.57
C ILE A 1049 -6.63 -20.31 -0.04
N ASP A 1050 -6.29 -21.48 0.49
CA ASP A 1050 -7.28 -22.38 1.13
C ASP A 1050 -7.92 -21.70 2.36
N GLU A 1051 -7.11 -21.09 3.24
CA GLU A 1051 -7.62 -20.35 4.41
C GLU A 1051 -8.50 -19.16 4.01
N MET A 1052 -8.14 -18.45 2.94
CA MET A 1052 -8.98 -17.38 2.38
C MET A 1052 -10.30 -17.95 1.85
N THR A 1053 -10.29 -19.14 1.25
CA THR A 1053 -11.52 -19.81 0.78
C THR A 1053 -12.47 -20.06 1.94
N GLU A 1054 -11.98 -20.50 3.10
CA GLU A 1054 -12.81 -20.69 4.30
C GLU A 1054 -13.44 -19.38 4.79
N VAL A 1055 -12.66 -18.31 4.84
CA VAL A 1055 -13.16 -16.99 5.28
C VAL A 1055 -14.18 -16.45 4.29
N VAL A 1056 -13.94 -16.58 2.97
CA VAL A 1056 -14.91 -16.16 1.95
C VAL A 1056 -16.17 -17.02 1.99
N ARG A 1057 -16.06 -18.32 2.26
CA ARG A 1057 -17.20 -19.22 2.49
C ARG A 1057 -18.05 -18.73 3.67
N ALA A 1058 -17.41 -18.31 4.77
CA ALA A 1058 -18.12 -17.75 5.93
C ALA A 1058 -18.80 -16.40 5.60
N LEU A 1059 -18.18 -15.57 4.74
CA LEU A 1059 -18.70 -14.24 4.37
C LEU A 1059 -19.83 -14.27 3.32
N CYS A 1060 -19.69 -15.09 2.26
CA CYS A 1060 -20.58 -15.12 1.11
C CYS A 1060 -21.55 -16.31 1.11
N GLY A 1061 -21.29 -17.32 1.95
CA GLY A 1061 -21.99 -18.60 1.90
C GLY A 1061 -21.56 -19.48 0.73
N GLU A 1062 -22.14 -20.67 0.66
CA GLU A 1062 -21.90 -21.68 -0.37
C GLU A 1062 -23.22 -22.10 -1.00
N ALA A 1063 -23.24 -22.29 -2.32
CA ALA A 1063 -24.40 -22.84 -2.99
C ALA A 1063 -24.61 -24.29 -2.52
N THR A 1064 -25.84 -24.71 -2.21
CA THR A 1064 -26.09 -26.09 -1.75
C THR A 1064 -26.88 -26.85 -2.81
N PHE A 1065 -26.35 -28.00 -3.23
CA PHE A 1065 -27.04 -28.92 -4.14
C PHE A 1065 -27.18 -30.27 -3.44
N ARG A 1066 -28.28 -30.48 -2.71
CA ARG A 1066 -28.51 -31.71 -1.93
C ARG A 1066 -28.24 -33.02 -2.69
N GLY A 1067 -28.59 -33.08 -3.97
CA GLY A 1067 -28.33 -34.24 -4.83
C GLY A 1067 -26.83 -34.46 -5.08
N TYR A 1068 -26.09 -33.38 -5.31
CA TYR A 1068 -24.63 -33.43 -5.44
C TYR A 1068 -23.97 -33.81 -4.12
N ASP A 1069 -24.39 -33.24 -3.00
CA ASP A 1069 -23.84 -33.54 -1.67
C ASP A 1069 -24.04 -35.02 -1.32
N SER A 1070 -25.23 -35.56 -1.59
CA SER A 1070 -25.51 -36.99 -1.39
C SER A 1070 -24.68 -37.90 -2.30
N LEU A 1071 -24.42 -37.46 -3.53
CA LEU A 1071 -23.58 -38.19 -4.47
C LEU A 1071 -22.11 -38.14 -4.04
N HIS A 1072 -21.63 -36.97 -3.63
CA HIS A 1072 -20.27 -36.76 -3.16
C HIS A 1072 -20.01 -37.58 -1.89
N GLN A 1073 -20.91 -37.54 -0.90
CA GLN A 1073 -20.86 -38.42 0.26
C GLN A 1073 -20.88 -39.90 -0.13
N TYR A 1074 -21.72 -40.30 -1.09
CA TYR A 1074 -21.71 -41.68 -1.58
C TYR A 1074 -20.37 -42.08 -2.22
N TYR A 1075 -19.72 -41.17 -2.96
CA TYR A 1075 -18.39 -41.41 -3.51
C TYR A 1075 -17.31 -41.45 -2.42
N LEU A 1076 -17.36 -40.54 -1.44
CA LEU A 1076 -16.46 -40.55 -0.29
C LEU A 1076 -16.63 -41.84 0.52
N ASP A 1077 -17.86 -42.22 0.89
CA ASP A 1077 -18.14 -43.48 1.58
C ASP A 1077 -17.67 -44.69 0.76
N ARG A 1078 -17.76 -44.62 -0.58
CA ARG A 1078 -17.28 -45.69 -1.46
C ARG A 1078 -15.77 -45.74 -1.50
N GLU A 1079 -15.10 -44.59 -1.53
CA GLU A 1079 -13.64 -44.49 -1.44
C GLU A 1079 -13.17 -44.96 -0.07
N GLU A 1080 -13.79 -44.54 1.02
CA GLU A 1080 -13.53 -45.00 2.39
C GLU A 1080 -13.78 -46.51 2.53
N ARG A 1081 -14.84 -47.06 1.94
CA ARG A 1081 -15.10 -48.51 1.90
C ARG A 1081 -14.09 -49.27 1.04
N ALA A 1082 -13.57 -48.66 -0.02
CA ALA A 1082 -12.50 -49.25 -0.83
C ALA A 1082 -11.16 -49.23 -0.06
N LEU A 1083 -10.87 -48.15 0.67
CA LEU A 1083 -9.69 -47.96 1.52
C LEU A 1083 -9.74 -48.82 2.80
N GLY A 1084 -10.94 -49.10 3.33
CA GLY A 1084 -11.20 -49.97 4.48
C GLY A 1084 -11.47 -51.45 4.12
N GLY A 1085 -11.30 -51.81 2.85
CA GLY A 1085 -11.69 -53.09 2.25
C GLY A 1085 -10.77 -54.28 2.60
N GLY A 1086 -10.62 -54.56 3.90
CA GLY A 1086 -10.01 -55.79 4.41
C GLY A 1086 -10.65 -56.37 5.67
N LEU A 1087 -11.63 -55.70 6.29
CA LEU A 1087 -12.02 -56.06 7.67
C LEU A 1087 -13.52 -56.14 8.00
N HIS A 1088 -14.44 -56.26 7.03
CA HIS A 1088 -15.86 -56.41 7.37
C HIS A 1088 -16.70 -57.52 6.72
N ASP A 1089 -16.14 -58.42 5.90
CA ASP A 1089 -16.90 -59.54 5.31
C ASP A 1089 -16.55 -60.92 5.89
N ALA A 1090 -16.49 -61.03 7.23
CA ALA A 1090 -16.44 -62.32 7.92
C ALA A 1090 -17.32 -62.35 9.19
N SER A 1091 -18.59 -61.96 9.09
CA SER A 1091 -19.63 -62.39 10.04
C SER A 1091 -21.00 -62.38 9.37
N GLY A 1092 -21.24 -63.35 8.48
CA GLY A 1092 -22.47 -63.38 7.70
C GLY A 1092 -22.70 -64.65 6.87
N ARG A 1093 -22.28 -65.82 7.36
CA ARG A 1093 -22.92 -67.13 7.11
C ARG A 1093 -22.30 -68.22 7.98
#